data_AF-A0A2V8HFC5-F1
#
_entry.id   AF-A0A2V8HFC5-F1
#
_cell.length_a   1.000
_cell.length_b   1.000
_cell.length_c   1.000
_cell.angle_alpha   90.00
_cell.angle_beta   90.00
_cell.angle_gamma   90.00
#
_symmetry.space_group_name_H-M   'P 1'
#
loop_
_entity.id
_entity.type
_entity.pdbx_description
1 polymer ?
#
loop_
_entity_poly.entity_id
_entity_poly.type
_entity_poly.pdbx_seq_one_letter_code
_entity_poly.pdbx_strand_id
1 'polypeptide(L)'
;MVFSGMTGRRGARRPATIVLFLAVSAIGGAARAVAAETRRAVLVGIDKYVPADASAPPGTVVADAPNRGRPRGAWTNLEGAVNDVEELRAILVTRYGFRAADVHVITNQDATRDGILSQTRKWLIDGAAPGDVSLFFYAGHGSQVRNSRSQESDKLDESIVPSDANAGRPDVRDKELARLFDDALDKKILLTAVFDSCHSGSIGRGAPRPTRFRVLPADERDVADPQTPVPPETRGALVLSAAQDYQLAAETEDENKNPHGLFTWALLKVLRSMPVNESADRMFLRLRAVMQSGDTLQEPVLAATPERRRSALFGIERPDLAGRSVVAVQSVEDDGGVILQGGLAIGLRPGTELRRVDEGTPPLTLRVSEDQGLSRARATSLSGTTKDLKAGALFEVTRWTGSAGPSLRVWLGATTLTSVEVSRVAETLAPLASASGVSWIEDPTAADGPVSVIQHSGSSWQLASARSTRTISGDPSPGVIGPLLTADAGGARRVMLNLPLPSEAAARLDVGSNADAIEVLRSPAHADYVLVGRRRGATLEYAWVRPLVTAEDVRDSPLPARTDWAPLGDDPSALAARLHQFAVRLAVLRAWLTIESPPDSGRFPYDLALKRSDTGELRTTGETHAGEAYGLVLTLDQAKLGKGSFEQRYVYVFTIDSSGRSQLLFPPPNSGNVENHLPAAVDEQGRAPQQIPLGPAQLFKIAPPFGIDTYVMLTSAIALADATVLEGGAVQTRGAVDPLTRLLGQASAGKRGSGITTPTDWSIERLNVRSVPAAR
;
A
#
# COMPACT_ATOMS: atom_id res chain seq x y z
N MET A 1 -4.67 -33.95 -69.57
CA MET A 1 -4.93 -35.40 -69.58
C MET A 1 -6.26 -35.64 -68.85
N VAL A 2 -7.23 -36.21 -69.59
CA VAL A 2 -8.30 -37.16 -69.18
C VAL A 2 -9.17 -36.76 -67.97
N PHE A 3 -10.39 -36.20 -68.18
CA PHE A 3 -11.72 -36.88 -68.29
C PHE A 3 -12.17 -37.54 -66.96
N SER A 4 -13.43 -37.57 -66.50
CA SER A 4 -14.76 -37.26 -67.04
C SER A 4 -15.77 -37.32 -65.88
N GLY A 5 -16.82 -36.51 -65.85
CA GLY A 5 -18.19 -37.03 -65.97
C GLY A 5 -18.97 -36.83 -64.65
N MET A 6 -20.25 -36.51 -64.59
CA MET A 6 -21.34 -36.77 -65.54
C MET A 6 -22.53 -35.83 -65.25
N THR A 7 -23.18 -35.43 -66.36
CA THR A 7 -24.64 -35.30 -66.57
C THR A 7 -25.45 -34.30 -65.72
N GLY A 8 -26.31 -33.43 -66.27
CA GLY A 8 -26.75 -33.24 -67.65
C GLY A 8 -27.99 -32.34 -67.72
N ARG A 9 -28.11 -31.60 -68.84
CA ARG A 9 -29.32 -31.34 -69.68
C ARG A 9 -30.64 -31.02 -68.96
N ARG A 10 -31.46 -30.02 -69.29
CA ARG A 10 -31.82 -29.23 -70.50
C ARG A 10 -32.76 -28.14 -69.93
N GLY A 11 -32.90 -26.94 -70.45
CA GLY A 11 -33.30 -26.59 -71.80
C GLY A 11 -34.07 -25.25 -71.73
N ALA A 12 -33.79 -24.39 -72.70
CA ALA A 12 -34.28 -23.02 -72.79
C ALA A 12 -35.75 -22.90 -73.25
N ARG A 13 -36.40 -21.77 -72.93
CA ARG A 13 -37.27 -20.99 -73.84
C ARG A 13 -37.51 -19.56 -73.28
N ARG A 14 -37.23 -18.55 -74.12
CA ARG A 14 -37.48 -17.09 -74.01
C ARG A 14 -38.97 -16.77 -74.36
N PRO A 15 -39.53 -15.52 -74.43
CA PRO A 15 -38.98 -14.14 -74.29
C PRO A 15 -39.91 -13.07 -73.60
N ALA A 16 -39.39 -11.82 -73.49
CA ALA A 16 -40.06 -10.48 -73.46
C ALA A 16 -41.01 -10.09 -72.29
N THR A 17 -40.58 -9.23 -71.36
CA THR A 17 -40.69 -7.74 -71.32
C THR A 17 -41.99 -7.21 -70.70
N ILE A 18 -41.95 -6.80 -69.41
CA ILE A 18 -42.73 -5.69 -68.86
C ILE A 18 -41.81 -4.92 -67.89
N VAL A 19 -41.70 -3.61 -68.13
CA VAL A 19 -40.99 -2.63 -67.31
C VAL A 19 -41.87 -2.25 -66.10
N LEU A 20 -41.32 -2.31 -64.89
CA LEU A 20 -41.85 -1.58 -63.75
C LEU A 20 -40.69 -1.01 -62.94
N PHE A 21 -40.54 0.32 -63.00
CA PHE A 21 -39.72 1.11 -62.08
C PHE A 21 -40.36 1.02 -60.68
N LEU A 22 -39.68 0.39 -59.74
CA LEU A 22 -40.01 0.47 -58.31
C LEU A 22 -38.89 1.25 -57.62
N ALA A 23 -39.26 2.45 -57.16
CA ALA A 23 -38.49 3.26 -56.26
C ALA A 23 -38.25 2.50 -54.94
N VAL A 24 -36.98 2.36 -54.54
CA VAL A 24 -36.62 1.99 -53.17
C VAL A 24 -36.10 3.25 -52.48
N SER A 25 -37.02 3.94 -51.80
CA SER A 25 -36.65 4.95 -50.81
C SER A 25 -36.22 4.25 -49.52
N ALA A 26 -34.97 4.52 -49.13
CA ALA A 26 -34.41 4.60 -47.79
C ALA A 26 -34.97 3.69 -46.67
N ILE A 27 -34.12 2.79 -46.19
CA ILE A 27 -33.70 2.85 -44.78
C ILE A 27 -32.17 2.85 -44.79
N GLY A 28 -31.60 4.05 -44.69
CA GLY A 28 -30.23 4.19 -44.21
C GLY A 28 -30.22 3.60 -42.81
N GLY A 29 -29.73 2.36 -42.69
CA GLY A 29 -29.26 1.85 -41.43
C GLY A 29 -28.11 2.75 -41.02
N ALA A 30 -28.41 3.80 -40.25
CA ALA A 30 -27.43 4.45 -39.43
C ALA A 30 -26.73 3.30 -38.70
N ALA A 31 -25.47 3.04 -39.06
CA ALA A 31 -24.57 2.45 -38.11
C ALA A 31 -24.72 3.35 -36.88
N ARG A 32 -25.45 2.85 -35.87
CA ARG A 32 -25.26 3.37 -34.53
C ARG A 32 -23.80 3.11 -34.29
N ALA A 33 -22.99 4.16 -34.50
CA ALA A 33 -21.71 4.28 -33.86
C ALA A 33 -22.03 3.96 -32.41
N VAL A 34 -21.64 2.77 -31.96
CA VAL A 34 -21.48 2.49 -30.55
C VAL A 34 -20.49 3.56 -30.14
N ALA A 35 -20.98 4.67 -29.58
CA ALA A 35 -20.13 5.73 -29.11
C ALA A 35 -19.20 5.05 -28.10
N ALA A 36 -17.92 4.98 -28.44
CA ALA A 36 -16.93 4.44 -27.55
C ALA A 36 -17.03 5.23 -26.24
N GLU A 37 -17.23 4.51 -25.12
CA GLU A 37 -17.25 5.05 -23.76
C GLU A 37 -16.06 6.01 -23.59
N THR A 38 -16.33 7.31 -23.46
CA THR A 38 -15.28 8.30 -23.25
C THR A 38 -15.03 8.45 -21.76
N ARG A 39 -13.74 8.52 -21.38
CA ARG A 39 -13.31 8.55 -19.98
C ARG A 39 -12.69 9.89 -19.68
N ARG A 40 -13.26 10.61 -18.73
CA ARG A 40 -12.91 12.00 -18.41
C ARG A 40 -12.55 12.12 -16.94
N ALA A 41 -11.52 12.90 -16.64
CA ALA A 41 -11.13 13.16 -15.26
C ALA A 41 -10.81 14.64 -15.06
N VAL A 42 -11.20 15.17 -13.90
CA VAL A 42 -10.74 16.44 -13.37
C VAL A 42 -10.03 16.15 -12.05
N LEU A 43 -8.74 16.45 -11.99
CA LEU A 43 -7.89 16.22 -10.83
C LEU A 43 -7.43 17.57 -10.27
N VAL A 44 -7.71 17.82 -9.00
CA VAL A 44 -7.42 19.09 -8.33
C VAL A 44 -6.43 18.84 -7.19
N GLY A 45 -5.26 19.49 -7.22
CA GLY A 45 -4.19 19.30 -6.24
C GLY A 45 -3.63 20.63 -5.73
N ILE A 46 -3.77 20.93 -4.44
CA ILE A 46 -3.41 22.25 -3.89
C ILE A 46 -2.44 22.09 -2.72
N ASP A 47 -1.17 22.49 -2.95
CA ASP A 47 -0.15 22.57 -1.91
C ASP A 47 0.02 23.99 -1.37
N LYS A 48 -0.09 24.98 -2.26
CA LYS A 48 0.23 26.37 -1.96
C LYS A 48 -1.03 27.20 -1.71
N TYR A 49 -1.30 27.42 -0.43
CA TYR A 49 -2.36 28.29 0.09
C TYR A 49 -1.85 29.66 0.56
N VAL A 50 -0.54 29.83 0.73
CA VAL A 50 0.11 31.10 1.07
C VAL A 50 1.13 31.45 -0.03
N PRO A 51 1.03 32.61 -0.71
CA PRO A 51 2.01 33.05 -1.69
C PRO A 51 3.40 33.25 -1.06
N ALA A 52 4.47 32.94 -1.79
CA ALA A 52 5.86 33.07 -1.31
C ALA A 52 6.26 34.54 -1.03
N ASP A 53 5.48 35.47 -1.55
CA ASP A 53 5.74 36.90 -1.69
C ASP A 53 4.97 37.75 -0.65
N ALA A 54 4.25 37.12 0.28
CA ALA A 54 3.34 37.82 1.18
C ALA A 54 4.07 38.60 2.30
N SER A 55 4.70 39.71 1.94
CA SER A 55 4.95 40.86 2.84
C SER A 55 3.69 41.71 3.06
N ALA A 56 2.52 41.25 2.60
CA ALA A 56 1.24 41.89 2.89
C ALA A 56 0.65 41.30 4.18
N PRO A 57 0.23 42.12 5.16
CA PRO A 57 -0.52 41.62 6.31
C PRO A 57 -1.79 40.88 5.83
N PRO A 58 -2.32 39.91 6.62
CA PRO A 58 -3.56 39.21 6.28
C PRO A 58 -4.63 40.23 5.90
N GLY A 59 -5.16 40.07 4.69
CA GLY A 59 -5.76 41.15 3.90
C GLY A 59 -6.74 42.05 4.64
N THR A 60 -6.52 43.35 4.46
CA THR A 60 -7.54 44.39 4.55
C THR A 60 -8.83 43.95 3.87
N VAL A 61 -9.92 44.15 4.61
CA VAL A 61 -11.33 43.97 4.24
C VAL A 61 -11.57 44.38 2.77
N VAL A 62 -11.89 43.42 1.91
CA VAL A 62 -12.63 43.73 0.68
C VAL A 62 -14.06 44.01 1.13
N ALA A 63 -14.36 45.29 1.30
CA ALA A 63 -15.69 45.77 1.61
C ALA A 63 -16.57 45.56 0.37
N ASP A 64 -17.23 44.41 0.25
CA ASP A 64 -18.47 44.25 -0.53
C ASP A 64 -19.19 42.88 -0.39
N ALA A 65 -18.88 42.06 0.63
CA ALA A 65 -19.65 40.83 0.91
C ALA A 65 -20.65 41.04 2.08
N PRO A 66 -21.94 40.66 1.97
CA PRO A 66 -22.96 40.92 3.00
C PRO A 66 -22.80 40.12 4.31
N ASN A 67 -21.73 39.34 4.48
CA ASN A 67 -21.61 38.35 5.54
C ASN A 67 -20.76 38.81 6.72
N ARG A 68 -21.41 39.01 7.86
CA ARG A 68 -20.86 39.46 9.14
C ARG A 68 -20.09 38.35 9.89
N GLY A 69 -19.05 37.79 9.28
CA GLY A 69 -18.13 36.82 9.92
C GLY A 69 -16.67 37.20 9.67
N ARG A 70 -15.75 36.85 10.59
CA ARG A 70 -14.31 37.08 10.38
C ARG A 70 -13.75 36.01 9.42
N PRO A 71 -12.89 36.37 8.45
CA PRO A 71 -12.18 35.39 7.65
C PRO A 71 -11.20 34.57 8.51
N ARG A 72 -10.85 33.39 8.00
CA ARG A 72 -9.98 32.41 8.66
C ARG A 72 -8.58 32.99 8.93
N GLY A 73 -8.11 32.89 10.17
CA GLY A 73 -6.87 33.54 10.63
C GLY A 73 -5.57 32.73 10.43
N ALA A 74 -5.65 31.40 10.34
CA ALA A 74 -4.47 30.54 10.20
C ALA A 74 -4.51 29.81 8.85
N TRP A 75 -3.38 29.85 8.13
CA TRP A 75 -3.17 29.23 6.83
C TRP A 75 -1.90 28.40 6.85
N THR A 76 -1.95 27.22 6.25
CA THR A 76 -0.80 26.30 6.12
C THR A 76 -0.70 25.82 4.68
N ASN A 77 0.54 25.57 4.23
CA ASN A 77 0.78 24.89 2.96
C ASN A 77 0.92 23.38 3.21
N LEU A 78 0.59 22.61 2.18
CA LEU A 78 0.80 21.16 2.09
C LEU A 78 1.99 20.87 1.17
N GLU A 79 2.39 19.60 1.08
CA GLU A 79 3.50 19.19 0.20
C GLU A 79 3.16 18.04 -0.75
N GLY A 80 2.09 17.27 -0.50
CA GLY A 80 1.79 16.05 -1.24
C GLY A 80 0.62 16.13 -2.22
N ALA A 81 -0.18 17.20 -2.22
CA ALA A 81 -1.42 17.24 -2.99
C ALA A 81 -1.17 17.34 -4.51
N VAL A 82 -0.12 18.04 -4.94
CA VAL A 82 0.26 18.08 -6.36
C VAL A 82 0.84 16.74 -6.81
N ASN A 83 1.63 16.08 -5.97
CA ASN A 83 2.18 14.76 -6.28
C ASN A 83 1.06 13.71 -6.45
N ASP A 84 0.05 13.76 -5.58
CA ASP A 84 -1.13 12.89 -5.63
C ASP A 84 -1.86 12.94 -6.97
N VAL A 85 -2.13 14.16 -7.49
CA VAL A 85 -2.83 14.30 -8.77
C VAL A 85 -1.99 13.87 -9.98
N GLU A 86 -0.68 14.10 -9.94
CA GLU A 86 0.22 13.66 -11.02
C GLU A 86 0.36 12.14 -11.06
N GLU A 87 0.48 11.47 -9.91
CA GLU A 87 0.53 10.01 -9.87
C GLU A 87 -0.79 9.37 -10.26
N LEU A 88 -1.92 9.93 -9.80
CA LEU A 88 -3.23 9.43 -10.22
C LEU A 88 -3.44 9.62 -11.72
N ARG A 89 -3.07 10.78 -12.28
CA ARG A 89 -3.10 11.01 -13.74
C ARG A 89 -2.32 9.94 -14.48
N ALA A 90 -1.11 9.63 -14.03
CA ALA A 90 -0.28 8.62 -14.67
C ALA A 90 -0.98 7.25 -14.69
N ILE A 91 -1.54 6.81 -13.56
CA ILE A 91 -2.27 5.53 -13.46
C ILE A 91 -3.54 5.51 -14.31
N LEU A 92 -4.31 6.61 -14.34
CA LEU A 92 -5.53 6.70 -15.15
C LEU A 92 -5.23 6.50 -16.63
N VAL A 93 -4.18 7.14 -17.13
CA VAL A 93 -3.80 7.08 -18.54
C VAL A 93 -3.23 5.71 -18.91
N THR A 94 -2.29 5.22 -18.13
CA THR A 94 -1.52 4.02 -18.45
C THR A 94 -2.28 2.72 -18.19
N ARG A 95 -3.12 2.69 -17.15
CA ARG A 95 -3.76 1.46 -16.65
C ARG A 95 -5.26 1.42 -16.89
N TYR A 96 -5.93 2.55 -16.67
CA TYR A 96 -7.38 2.65 -16.81
C TYR A 96 -7.82 3.23 -18.16
N GLY A 97 -6.89 3.40 -19.11
CA GLY A 97 -7.19 3.73 -20.50
C GLY A 97 -7.86 5.08 -20.70
N PHE A 98 -7.67 6.03 -19.78
CA PHE A 98 -8.05 7.43 -20.01
C PHE A 98 -7.10 8.01 -21.05
N ARG A 99 -7.64 8.77 -22.03
CA ARG A 99 -6.75 9.51 -22.93
C ARG A 99 -6.14 10.66 -22.15
N ALA A 100 -4.84 10.91 -22.31
CA ALA A 100 -4.18 12.02 -21.62
C ALA A 100 -4.85 13.39 -21.90
N ALA A 101 -5.47 13.55 -23.07
CA ALA A 101 -6.23 14.76 -23.44
C ALA A 101 -7.59 14.91 -22.72
N ASP A 102 -8.13 13.84 -22.12
CA ASP A 102 -9.38 13.85 -21.35
C ASP A 102 -9.14 13.86 -19.83
N VAL A 103 -7.88 13.94 -19.38
CA VAL A 103 -7.52 14.11 -17.96
C VAL A 103 -7.06 15.54 -17.75
N HIS A 104 -7.93 16.36 -17.16
CA HIS A 104 -7.68 17.76 -16.86
C HIS A 104 -7.15 17.92 -15.43
N VAL A 105 -5.97 18.50 -15.28
CA VAL A 105 -5.32 18.73 -13.97
C VAL A 105 -5.33 20.21 -13.65
N ILE A 106 -5.68 20.54 -12.41
CA ILE A 106 -5.73 21.91 -11.89
C ILE A 106 -4.92 21.93 -10.59
N THR A 107 -3.83 22.71 -10.55
CA THR A 107 -2.94 22.74 -9.38
C THR A 107 -2.73 24.11 -8.80
N ASN A 108 -2.55 24.18 -7.48
CA ASN A 108 -2.15 25.40 -6.76
C ASN A 108 -2.96 26.62 -7.19
N GLN A 109 -2.30 27.71 -7.62
CA GLN A 109 -2.93 29.00 -7.94
C GLN A 109 -3.97 28.92 -9.07
N ASP A 110 -3.94 27.89 -9.92
CA ASP A 110 -4.97 27.68 -10.95
C ASP A 110 -6.26 27.07 -10.36
N ALA A 111 -6.17 26.41 -9.19
CA ALA A 111 -7.28 25.81 -8.47
C ALA A 111 -8.08 26.83 -7.63
N THR A 112 -8.43 27.94 -8.28
CA THR A 112 -9.36 28.94 -7.75
C THR A 112 -10.76 28.36 -7.59
N ARG A 113 -11.59 28.97 -6.74
CA ARG A 113 -12.99 28.58 -6.56
C ARG A 113 -13.73 28.44 -7.90
N ASP A 114 -13.60 29.46 -8.74
CA ASP A 114 -14.28 29.52 -10.03
C ASP A 114 -13.64 28.54 -11.03
N GLY A 115 -12.32 28.34 -10.96
CA GLY A 115 -11.59 27.34 -11.74
C GLY A 115 -12.08 25.92 -11.46
N ILE A 116 -12.17 25.52 -10.19
CA ILE A 116 -12.64 24.18 -9.79
C ILE A 116 -14.06 23.94 -10.31
N LEU A 117 -15.00 24.84 -10.04
CA LEU A 117 -16.40 24.66 -10.43
C LEU A 117 -16.61 24.67 -11.95
N SER A 118 -16.01 25.63 -12.66
CA SER A 118 -16.21 25.79 -14.10
C SER A 118 -15.54 24.67 -14.90
N GLN A 119 -14.32 24.25 -14.53
CA GLN A 119 -13.64 23.16 -15.21
C GLN A 119 -14.30 21.81 -14.91
N THR A 120 -14.78 21.59 -13.69
CA THR A 120 -15.55 20.38 -13.35
C THR A 120 -16.79 20.27 -14.24
N ARG A 121 -17.58 21.35 -14.37
CA ARG A 121 -18.73 21.36 -15.27
C ARG A 121 -18.34 21.13 -16.73
N LYS A 122 -17.37 21.90 -17.23
CA LYS A 122 -16.95 21.84 -18.63
C LYS A 122 -16.46 20.44 -19.03
N TRP A 123 -15.59 19.85 -18.22
CA TRP A 123 -14.90 18.60 -18.56
C TRP A 123 -15.68 17.36 -18.17
N LEU A 124 -16.41 17.34 -17.04
CA LEU A 124 -17.11 16.14 -16.60
C LEU A 124 -18.57 16.08 -17.03
N ILE A 125 -19.18 17.21 -17.41
CA ILE A 125 -20.64 17.31 -17.64
C ILE A 125 -20.98 17.78 -19.05
N ASP A 126 -20.49 18.96 -19.46
CA ASP A 126 -20.98 19.60 -20.70
C ASP A 126 -20.59 18.80 -21.95
N GLY A 127 -19.35 18.30 -21.99
CA GLY A 127 -18.82 17.50 -23.10
C GLY A 127 -19.00 15.97 -22.98
N ALA A 128 -19.78 15.52 -21.99
CA ALA A 128 -19.99 14.09 -21.72
C ALA A 128 -21.34 13.60 -22.26
N ALA A 129 -21.35 12.35 -22.75
CA ALA A 129 -22.52 11.65 -23.25
C ALA A 129 -23.03 10.61 -22.23
N PRO A 130 -24.32 10.20 -22.31
CA PRO A 130 -24.83 9.10 -21.49
C PRO A 130 -23.97 7.83 -21.62
N GLY A 131 -23.55 7.26 -20.49
CA GLY A 131 -22.65 6.11 -20.44
C GLY A 131 -21.16 6.43 -20.37
N ASP A 132 -20.76 7.70 -20.50
CA ASP A 132 -19.36 8.10 -20.26
C ASP A 132 -18.97 7.92 -18.79
N VAL A 133 -17.66 7.80 -18.55
CA VAL A 133 -17.07 7.67 -17.21
C VAL A 133 -16.45 9.01 -16.82
N SER A 134 -16.87 9.56 -15.69
CA SER A 134 -16.33 10.81 -15.15
C SER A 134 -15.71 10.58 -13.77
N LEU A 135 -14.49 11.07 -13.58
CA LEU A 135 -13.77 11.09 -12.32
C LEU A 135 -13.54 12.53 -11.86
N PHE A 136 -13.98 12.84 -10.65
CA PHE A 136 -13.53 14.02 -9.91
C PHE A 136 -12.59 13.58 -8.79
N PHE A 137 -11.40 14.15 -8.72
CA PHE A 137 -10.46 13.89 -7.63
C PHE A 137 -9.98 15.21 -7.05
N TYR A 138 -10.01 15.31 -5.72
CA TYR A 138 -9.51 16.46 -4.98
C TYR A 138 -8.49 16.02 -3.93
N ALA A 139 -7.31 16.64 -3.93
CA ALA A 139 -6.32 16.58 -2.86
C ALA A 139 -5.99 18.01 -2.40
N GLY A 140 -6.13 18.27 -1.11
CA GLY A 140 -5.89 19.59 -0.53
C GLY A 140 -6.57 19.75 0.82
N HIS A 141 -6.53 20.94 1.39
CA HIS A 141 -7.24 21.23 2.63
C HIS A 141 -8.75 21.09 2.46
N GLY A 142 -9.38 20.39 3.39
CA GLY A 142 -10.80 20.47 3.63
C GLY A 142 -11.10 21.35 4.85
N SER A 143 -12.32 21.85 4.93
CA SER A 143 -12.78 22.68 6.02
C SER A 143 -14.32 22.70 6.11
N GLN A 144 -14.84 23.53 7.00
CA GLN A 144 -16.26 23.75 7.21
C GLN A 144 -16.58 25.23 7.05
N VAL A 145 -17.77 25.56 6.53
CA VAL A 145 -18.29 26.93 6.38
C VAL A 145 -19.54 27.07 7.23
N ARG A 146 -19.68 28.18 7.97
CA ARG A 146 -20.88 28.44 8.76
C ARG A 146 -22.11 28.56 7.88
N ASN A 147 -23.16 27.81 8.19
CA ASN A 147 -24.46 27.90 7.53
C ASN A 147 -25.60 27.84 8.57
N SER A 148 -26.08 29.01 8.99
CA SER A 148 -27.17 29.13 9.97
C SER A 148 -28.49 28.50 9.53
N ARG A 149 -28.65 28.22 8.23
CA ARG A 149 -29.84 27.60 7.64
C ARG A 149 -29.62 26.13 7.25
N SER A 150 -28.45 25.55 7.56
CA SER A 150 -28.22 24.11 7.38
C SER A 150 -29.15 23.31 8.28
N GLN A 151 -29.54 22.13 7.81
CA GLN A 151 -30.33 21.16 8.60
C GLN A 151 -29.45 20.34 9.54
N GLU A 152 -28.12 20.39 9.36
CA GLU A 152 -27.15 19.74 10.23
C GLU A 152 -27.17 20.33 11.65
N SER A 153 -26.75 19.52 12.62
CA SER A 153 -26.81 19.86 14.04
C SER A 153 -25.82 20.95 14.45
N ASP A 154 -24.67 21.01 13.79
CA ASP A 154 -23.59 21.97 14.06
C ASP A 154 -23.73 23.30 13.29
N LYS A 155 -24.67 23.36 12.33
CA LYS A 155 -24.88 24.52 11.45
C LYS A 155 -23.65 24.88 10.63
N LEU A 156 -22.90 23.87 10.21
CA LEU A 156 -21.80 23.99 9.27
C LEU A 156 -22.20 23.33 7.92
N ASP A 157 -21.45 23.63 6.87
CA ASP A 157 -21.42 22.91 5.59
C ASP A 157 -19.97 22.47 5.36
N GLU A 158 -19.71 21.22 4.97
CA GLU A 158 -18.39 20.75 4.58
C GLU A 158 -17.92 21.43 3.28
N SER A 159 -16.61 21.61 3.14
CA SER A 159 -16.05 22.33 2.01
C SER A 159 -14.64 21.89 1.65
N ILE A 160 -14.31 22.04 0.37
CA ILE A 160 -12.93 22.00 -0.11
C ILE A 160 -12.41 23.44 -0.23
N VAL A 161 -11.17 23.67 0.17
CA VAL A 161 -10.59 25.01 0.23
C VAL A 161 -9.84 25.31 -1.08
N PRO A 162 -10.30 26.27 -1.90
CA PRO A 162 -9.60 26.67 -3.11
C PRO A 162 -8.36 27.52 -2.80
N SER A 163 -7.46 27.65 -3.76
CA SER A 163 -6.19 28.37 -3.58
C SER A 163 -6.35 29.87 -3.34
N ASP A 164 -7.47 30.45 -3.78
CA ASP A 164 -7.81 31.88 -3.65
C ASP A 164 -8.68 32.19 -2.41
N ALA A 165 -8.96 31.19 -1.56
CA ALA A 165 -9.71 31.41 -0.33
C ALA A 165 -9.00 32.37 0.64
N ASN A 166 -7.66 32.38 0.63
CA ASN A 166 -6.83 33.29 1.43
C ASN A 166 -7.02 34.77 1.03
N ALA A 167 -7.47 35.05 -0.19
CA ALA A 167 -7.78 36.37 -0.72
C ALA A 167 -9.22 36.78 -0.42
N GLY A 168 -9.92 36.03 0.45
CA GLY A 168 -11.28 36.30 0.85
C GLY A 168 -12.34 35.67 -0.06
N ARG A 169 -11.96 34.78 -0.99
CA ARG A 169 -12.96 34.02 -1.76
C ARG A 169 -13.62 32.95 -0.87
N PRO A 170 -14.90 32.59 -1.09
CA PRO A 170 -15.55 31.52 -0.34
C PRO A 170 -14.94 30.15 -0.67
N ASP A 171 -14.98 29.22 0.28
CA ASP A 171 -14.69 27.82 0.03
C ASP A 171 -15.71 27.22 -0.98
N VAL A 172 -15.38 26.07 -1.60
CA VAL A 172 -16.32 25.32 -2.43
C VAL A 172 -17.02 24.31 -1.55
N ARG A 173 -18.33 24.50 -1.34
CA ARG A 173 -19.12 23.64 -0.44
C ARG A 173 -19.49 22.32 -1.08
N ASP A 174 -19.63 21.28 -0.26
CA ASP A 174 -20.17 19.97 -0.61
C ASP A 174 -21.48 20.07 -1.41
N LYS A 175 -22.39 20.96 -1.01
CA LYS A 175 -23.69 21.21 -1.66
C LYS A 175 -23.54 21.73 -3.09
N GLU A 176 -22.46 22.44 -3.41
CA GLU A 176 -22.20 22.94 -4.76
C GLU A 176 -21.66 21.83 -5.67
N LEU A 177 -20.78 20.99 -5.12
CA LEU A 177 -20.30 19.80 -5.82
C LEU A 177 -21.42 18.77 -6.02
N ALA A 178 -22.29 18.58 -5.02
CA ALA A 178 -23.45 17.68 -5.12
C ALA A 178 -24.36 18.07 -6.28
N ARG A 179 -24.64 19.36 -6.49
CA ARG A 179 -25.42 19.83 -7.66
C ARG A 179 -24.73 19.54 -8.99
N LEU A 180 -23.40 19.69 -9.07
CA LEU A 180 -22.64 19.33 -10.28
C LEU A 180 -22.68 17.81 -10.53
N PHE A 181 -22.57 17.02 -9.47
CA PHE A 181 -22.63 15.57 -9.54
C PHE A 181 -24.03 15.08 -9.92
N ASP A 182 -25.08 15.71 -9.40
CA ASP A 182 -26.47 15.46 -9.78
C ASP A 182 -26.70 15.72 -11.28
N ASP A 183 -26.20 16.83 -11.82
CA ASP A 183 -26.26 17.13 -13.26
C ASP A 183 -25.56 16.04 -14.10
N ALA A 184 -24.45 15.48 -13.61
CA ALA A 184 -23.76 14.39 -14.28
C ALA A 184 -24.60 13.09 -14.25
N LEU A 185 -25.19 12.77 -13.10
CA LEU A 185 -26.04 11.59 -12.92
C LEU A 185 -27.34 11.70 -13.74
N ASP A 186 -27.92 12.90 -13.87
CA ASP A 186 -29.08 13.16 -14.73
C ASP A 186 -28.78 12.88 -16.20
N LYS A 187 -27.53 13.11 -16.63
CA LYS A 187 -27.02 12.71 -17.94
C LYS A 187 -26.67 11.23 -18.05
N LYS A 188 -26.87 10.43 -17.00
CA LYS A 188 -26.50 9.01 -16.93
C LYS A 188 -24.99 8.77 -17.11
N ILE A 189 -24.19 9.70 -16.61
CA ILE A 189 -22.72 9.55 -16.56
C ILE A 189 -22.36 8.70 -15.35
N LEU A 190 -21.39 7.81 -15.52
CA LEU A 190 -20.88 6.98 -14.46
C LEU A 190 -19.84 7.76 -13.66
N LEU A 191 -20.29 8.31 -12.53
CA LEU A 191 -19.51 9.25 -11.73
C LEU A 191 -18.76 8.56 -10.59
N THR A 192 -17.49 8.92 -10.43
CA THR A 192 -16.66 8.64 -9.26
C THR A 192 -16.10 9.94 -8.72
N ALA A 193 -16.26 10.20 -7.43
CA ALA A 193 -15.69 11.36 -6.74
C ALA A 193 -14.78 10.88 -5.61
N VAL A 194 -13.57 11.44 -5.53
CA VAL A 194 -12.56 11.06 -4.55
C VAL A 194 -12.03 12.30 -3.85
N PHE A 195 -12.02 12.29 -2.52
CA PHE A 195 -11.62 13.41 -1.68
C PHE A 195 -10.52 12.99 -0.71
N ASP A 196 -9.30 13.47 -0.95
CA ASP A 196 -8.18 13.38 -0.02
C ASP A 196 -8.02 14.68 0.78
N SER A 197 -8.97 14.88 1.70
CA SER A 197 -9.11 16.04 2.56
C SER A 197 -9.82 15.69 3.88
N CYS A 198 -9.69 16.52 4.91
CA CYS A 198 -10.45 16.38 6.17
C CYS A 198 -11.85 17.00 6.05
N HIS A 199 -12.85 16.47 6.78
CA HIS A 199 -14.21 17.00 6.78
C HIS A 199 -14.59 17.82 8.03
N SER A 200 -13.96 17.63 9.21
CA SER A 200 -14.27 18.45 10.40
C SER A 200 -13.13 18.61 11.41
N GLY A 201 -13.21 19.68 12.21
CA GLY A 201 -12.16 20.20 13.10
C GLY A 201 -12.11 19.61 14.51
N SER A 202 -11.64 18.37 14.69
CA SER A 202 -11.21 17.88 16.01
C SER A 202 -9.70 18.14 16.25
N ILE A 203 -9.32 19.39 16.54
CA ILE A 203 -8.00 19.66 17.14
C ILE A 203 -8.07 19.22 18.60
N GLY A 204 -7.87 17.93 18.86
CA GLY A 204 -7.99 17.41 20.21
C GLY A 204 -7.63 15.94 20.36
N ARG A 205 -6.32 15.64 20.32
CA ARG A 205 -5.57 14.80 21.30
C ARG A 205 -4.22 14.37 20.71
N GLY A 206 -3.17 15.05 21.14
CA GLY A 206 -1.78 14.58 21.27
C GLY A 206 -1.24 13.51 20.31
N ALA A 207 -1.11 13.81 19.02
CA ALA A 207 -0.24 13.03 18.14
C ALA A 207 1.23 13.47 18.32
N PRO A 208 2.18 12.57 18.66
CA PRO A 208 3.58 12.90 18.76
C PRO A 208 4.27 12.69 17.40
N ARG A 209 4.24 13.68 16.49
CA ARG A 209 5.11 13.83 15.28
C ARG A 209 4.72 15.11 14.52
N PRO A 210 5.59 15.67 13.64
CA PRO A 210 5.25 16.80 12.78
C PRO A 210 4.42 16.33 11.57
N THR A 211 3.28 15.69 11.81
CA THR A 211 2.39 15.23 10.73
C THR A 211 1.58 16.42 10.22
N ARG A 212 1.66 16.73 8.92
CA ARG A 212 0.77 17.72 8.30
C ARG A 212 -0.59 17.08 8.05
N PHE A 213 -1.64 17.83 8.32
CA PHE A 213 -3.01 17.40 8.11
C PHE A 213 -3.67 18.27 7.06
N ARG A 214 -4.52 17.66 6.24
CA ARG A 214 -5.26 18.29 5.14
C ARG A 214 -6.53 18.98 5.64
N VAL A 215 -6.38 19.81 6.68
CA VAL A 215 -7.46 20.58 7.33
C VAL A 215 -7.11 22.05 7.48
N LEU A 216 -8.11 22.92 7.34
CA LEU A 216 -8.08 24.30 7.84
C LEU A 216 -9.25 24.54 8.81
N PRO A 217 -9.12 25.47 9.79
CA PRO A 217 -10.20 25.82 10.74
C PRO A 217 -11.52 26.17 10.03
N ALA A 218 -12.69 26.22 10.68
CA ALA A 218 -13.91 26.62 9.97
C ALA A 218 -13.87 28.09 9.46
N ASP A 219 -14.61 28.39 8.39
CA ASP A 219 -14.90 29.75 7.91
C ASP A 219 -16.19 30.25 8.57
N GLU A 220 -16.09 31.31 9.37
CA GLU A 220 -17.20 31.82 10.16
C GLU A 220 -18.18 32.69 9.35
N ARG A 221 -17.90 32.96 8.07
CA ARG A 221 -18.79 33.71 7.18
C ARG A 221 -20.07 32.90 6.91
N ASP A 222 -21.18 33.37 7.46
CA ASP A 222 -22.46 32.65 7.41
C ASP A 222 -23.11 32.65 6.02
N VAL A 223 -23.09 31.54 5.29
CA VAL A 223 -23.68 31.48 3.94
C VAL A 223 -25.20 31.52 3.93
N ALA A 224 -25.86 31.20 5.05
CA ALA A 224 -27.32 31.20 5.19
C ALA A 224 -28.07 30.55 4.00
N ASP A 225 -27.58 29.38 3.55
CA ASP A 225 -28.12 28.63 2.42
C ASP A 225 -29.10 27.53 2.92
N PRO A 226 -30.40 27.63 2.63
CA PRO A 226 -31.39 26.65 3.09
C PRO A 226 -31.40 25.36 2.27
N GLN A 227 -30.60 25.25 1.20
CA GLN A 227 -30.69 24.11 0.30
C GLN A 227 -30.08 22.84 0.92
N THR A 228 -30.72 21.71 0.62
CA THR A 228 -30.29 20.37 1.01
C THR A 228 -30.35 19.48 -0.24
N PRO A 229 -29.27 19.42 -1.04
CA PRO A 229 -29.25 18.57 -2.22
C PRO A 229 -29.34 17.09 -1.82
N VAL A 230 -29.77 16.26 -2.77
CA VAL A 230 -29.80 14.80 -2.55
C VAL A 230 -28.36 14.30 -2.59
N PRO A 231 -27.91 13.47 -1.63
CA PRO A 231 -26.56 12.95 -1.65
C PRO A 231 -26.29 12.12 -2.92
N PRO A 232 -25.29 12.48 -3.75
CA PRO A 232 -25.06 11.86 -5.07
C PRO A 232 -24.86 10.33 -5.02
N GLU A 233 -24.31 9.82 -3.93
CA GLU A 233 -24.09 8.38 -3.70
C GLU A 233 -25.40 7.59 -3.64
N THR A 234 -26.49 8.20 -3.19
CA THR A 234 -27.82 7.58 -3.18
C THR A 234 -28.43 7.48 -4.57
N ARG A 235 -27.88 8.24 -5.53
CA ARG A 235 -28.30 8.30 -6.92
C ARG A 235 -27.35 7.57 -7.87
N GLY A 236 -26.37 6.83 -7.33
CA GLY A 236 -25.49 5.94 -8.09
C GLY A 236 -24.07 6.47 -8.34
N ALA A 237 -23.70 7.64 -7.80
CA ALA A 237 -22.29 8.03 -7.73
C ALA A 237 -21.53 7.11 -6.78
N LEU A 238 -20.21 7.00 -7.00
CA LEU A 238 -19.29 6.41 -6.04
C LEU A 238 -18.45 7.52 -5.41
N VAL A 239 -18.55 7.67 -4.09
CA VAL A 239 -17.79 8.67 -3.33
C VAL A 239 -16.80 7.98 -2.41
N LEU A 240 -15.53 8.37 -2.51
CA LEU A 240 -14.46 7.95 -1.61
C LEU A 240 -13.91 9.16 -0.85
N SER A 241 -13.81 9.03 0.47
CA SER A 241 -13.21 10.06 1.32
C SER A 241 -12.05 9.50 2.11
N ALA A 242 -11.03 10.33 2.35
CA ALA A 242 -9.80 9.92 3.01
C ALA A 242 -9.93 9.62 4.50
N ALA A 243 -10.92 10.21 5.18
CA ALA A 243 -11.11 10.11 6.61
C ALA A 243 -12.61 10.13 6.95
N GLN A 244 -12.98 9.59 8.13
CA GLN A 244 -14.29 9.84 8.74
C GLN A 244 -14.45 11.35 9.02
N ASP A 245 -15.70 11.78 9.18
CA ASP A 245 -16.06 13.16 9.52
C ASP A 245 -15.29 13.68 10.74
N TYR A 246 -15.11 12.88 11.80
CA TYR A 246 -14.38 13.25 13.03
C TYR A 246 -12.86 13.02 12.99
N GLN A 247 -12.29 12.55 11.87
CA GLN A 247 -10.88 12.20 11.73
C GLN A 247 -10.10 13.14 10.81
N LEU A 248 -8.78 13.18 10.99
CA LEU A 248 -7.87 13.97 10.16
C LEU A 248 -7.26 13.11 9.05
N ALA A 249 -7.24 13.63 7.83
CA ALA A 249 -6.45 13.17 6.71
C ALA A 249 -5.01 13.69 6.82
N ALA A 250 -4.05 12.78 6.93
CA ALA A 250 -2.63 13.08 7.11
C ALA A 250 -1.84 13.06 5.78
N GLU A 251 -0.73 13.77 5.73
CA GLU A 251 0.32 13.55 4.73
C GLU A 251 1.34 12.49 5.20
N THR A 252 1.90 11.77 4.24
CA THR A 252 2.95 10.76 4.40
C THR A 252 4.03 10.95 3.34
N GLU A 253 5.12 10.20 3.44
CA GLU A 253 6.13 10.08 2.39
C GLU A 253 6.11 8.66 1.79
N ASP A 254 6.38 8.53 0.48
CA ASP A 254 6.62 7.25 -0.19
C ASP A 254 8.03 6.68 0.14
N GLU A 255 8.36 5.52 -0.43
CA GLU A 255 9.68 4.88 -0.24
C GLU A 255 10.87 5.73 -0.75
N ASN A 256 10.62 6.74 -1.59
CA ASN A 256 11.62 7.65 -2.15
C ASN A 256 11.62 9.03 -1.46
N LYS A 257 10.84 9.21 -0.39
CA LYS A 257 10.64 10.49 0.33
C LYS A 257 9.85 11.54 -0.44
N ASN A 258 9.06 11.14 -1.43
CA ASN A 258 8.10 12.04 -2.05
C ASN A 258 6.88 12.19 -1.12
N PRO A 259 6.43 13.42 -0.85
CA PRO A 259 5.24 13.67 -0.03
C PRO A 259 3.95 13.31 -0.77
N HIS A 260 2.98 12.75 -0.05
CA HIS A 260 1.65 12.32 -0.52
C HIS A 260 0.60 12.48 0.56
N GLY A 261 -0.68 12.45 0.19
CA GLY A 261 -1.75 12.15 1.15
C GLY A 261 -1.66 10.68 1.56
N LEU A 262 -1.80 10.37 2.86
CA LEU A 262 -1.75 8.97 3.33
C LEU A 262 -2.81 8.10 2.62
N PHE A 263 -3.99 8.67 2.40
CA PHE A 263 -5.05 8.01 1.64
C PHE A 263 -4.67 7.82 0.18
N THR A 264 -4.21 8.86 -0.51
CA THR A 264 -3.86 8.74 -1.93
C THR A 264 -2.67 7.82 -2.15
N TRP A 265 -1.62 7.88 -1.32
CA TRP A 265 -0.52 6.93 -1.35
C TRP A 265 -1.01 5.47 -1.27
N ALA A 266 -1.90 5.18 -0.31
CA ALA A 266 -2.48 3.85 -0.15
C ALA A 266 -3.37 3.47 -1.34
N LEU A 267 -4.18 4.40 -1.85
CA LEU A 267 -5.04 4.20 -3.02
C LEU A 267 -4.20 3.88 -4.26
N LEU A 268 -3.15 4.65 -4.54
CA LEU A 268 -2.26 4.41 -5.68
C LEU A 268 -1.58 3.04 -5.58
N LYS A 269 -1.16 2.63 -4.37
CA LYS A 269 -0.59 1.29 -4.12
C LYS A 269 -1.57 0.17 -4.43
N VAL A 270 -2.83 0.30 -4.01
CA VAL A 270 -3.90 -0.65 -4.33
C VAL A 270 -4.21 -0.63 -5.84
N LEU A 271 -4.35 0.55 -6.44
CA LEU A 271 -4.63 0.71 -7.87
C LEU A 271 -3.48 0.24 -8.77
N ARG A 272 -2.26 0.05 -8.26
CA ARG A 272 -1.15 -0.57 -9.02
C ARG A 272 -1.23 -2.10 -9.03
N SER A 273 -1.64 -2.69 -7.91
CA SER A 273 -1.59 -4.13 -7.67
C SER A 273 -2.90 -4.87 -7.95
N MET A 274 -4.06 -4.22 -7.86
CA MET A 274 -5.37 -4.88 -8.01
C MET A 274 -5.81 -5.06 -9.47
N PRO A 275 -6.60 -6.06 -9.86
CA PRO A 275 -7.19 -6.13 -11.21
C PRO A 275 -7.95 -4.85 -11.59
N VAL A 276 -7.89 -4.43 -12.87
CA VAL A 276 -8.56 -3.19 -13.34
C VAL A 276 -10.09 -3.23 -13.23
N ASN A 277 -10.65 -4.44 -13.24
CA ASN A 277 -12.08 -4.74 -13.10
C ASN A 277 -12.47 -5.17 -11.67
N GLU A 278 -11.56 -5.07 -10.70
CA GLU A 278 -11.84 -5.38 -9.29
C GLU A 278 -12.99 -4.51 -8.76
N SER A 279 -13.92 -5.09 -8.00
CA SER A 279 -15.04 -4.35 -7.43
C SER A 279 -14.57 -3.25 -6.47
N ALA A 280 -15.33 -2.15 -6.40
CA ALA A 280 -15.02 -1.07 -5.50
C ALA A 280 -15.01 -1.51 -4.03
N ASP A 281 -15.85 -2.48 -3.64
CA ASP A 281 -15.82 -3.09 -2.30
C ASP A 281 -14.45 -3.71 -1.98
N ARG A 282 -13.87 -4.47 -2.92
CA ARG A 282 -12.59 -5.13 -2.70
C ARG A 282 -11.41 -4.19 -2.77
N MET A 283 -11.46 -3.24 -3.69
CA MET A 283 -10.53 -2.11 -3.72
C MET A 283 -10.52 -1.42 -2.36
N PHE A 284 -11.70 -1.08 -1.84
CA PHE A 284 -11.83 -0.37 -0.58
C PHE A 284 -11.37 -1.19 0.63
N LEU A 285 -11.64 -2.51 0.65
CA LEU A 285 -11.09 -3.41 1.68
C LEU A 285 -9.55 -3.41 1.67
N ARG A 286 -8.93 -3.49 0.49
CA ARG A 286 -7.46 -3.42 0.34
C ARG A 286 -6.92 -2.06 0.75
N LEU A 287 -7.60 -0.99 0.36
CA LEU A 287 -7.25 0.39 0.73
C LEU A 287 -7.24 0.57 2.24
N ARG A 288 -8.30 0.14 2.92
CA ARG A 288 -8.38 0.13 4.39
C ARG A 288 -7.24 -0.66 5.00
N ALA A 289 -6.97 -1.87 4.49
CA ALA A 289 -5.89 -2.71 5.01
C ALA A 289 -4.50 -2.06 4.86
N VAL A 290 -4.22 -1.41 3.72
CA VAL A 290 -2.96 -0.68 3.50
C VAL A 290 -2.85 0.51 4.46
N MET A 291 -3.93 1.28 4.64
CA MET A 291 -3.92 2.42 5.57
C MET A 291 -3.75 1.96 7.03
N GLN A 292 -4.40 0.87 7.44
CA GLN A 292 -4.31 0.29 8.79
C GLN A 292 -2.96 -0.42 9.06
N SER A 293 -2.14 -0.67 8.04
CA SER A 293 -0.81 -1.25 8.23
C SER A 293 0.22 -0.27 8.83
N GLY A 294 -0.09 1.03 8.83
CA GLY A 294 0.66 2.05 9.55
C GLY A 294 -0.02 2.45 10.86
N ASP A 295 0.74 3.05 11.79
CA ASP A 295 0.23 3.57 13.07
C ASP A 295 -0.61 4.85 12.88
N THR A 296 -1.75 4.74 12.19
CA THR A 296 -2.67 5.85 11.90
C THR A 296 -4.09 5.54 12.32
N LEU A 297 -4.77 6.55 12.88
CA LEU A 297 -6.18 6.49 13.24
C LEU A 297 -7.11 6.89 12.07
N GLN A 298 -6.55 7.23 10.90
CA GLN A 298 -7.31 7.67 9.73
C GLN A 298 -8.00 6.48 9.05
N GLU A 299 -9.33 6.52 8.95
CA GLU A 299 -10.13 5.51 8.26
C GLU A 299 -10.83 6.09 7.02
N PRO A 300 -10.62 5.54 5.82
CA PRO A 300 -11.30 6.01 4.63
C PRO A 300 -12.78 5.59 4.63
N VAL A 301 -13.60 6.29 3.84
CA VAL A 301 -15.04 6.06 3.68
C VAL A 301 -15.35 5.76 2.22
N LEU A 302 -16.22 4.78 1.99
CA LEU A 302 -16.82 4.48 0.68
C LEU A 302 -18.34 4.60 0.79
N ALA A 303 -18.92 5.53 0.03
CA ALA A 303 -20.35 5.76 -0.04
C ALA A 303 -20.83 5.60 -1.50
N ALA A 304 -21.73 4.63 -1.74
CA ALA A 304 -22.34 4.35 -3.03
C ALA A 304 -23.51 3.36 -2.87
N THR A 305 -24.37 3.25 -3.88
CA THR A 305 -25.40 2.18 -3.91
C THR A 305 -24.77 0.78 -3.93
N PRO A 306 -25.45 -0.26 -3.41
CA PRO A 306 -24.93 -1.64 -3.45
C PRO A 306 -24.55 -2.11 -4.86
N GLU A 307 -25.29 -1.70 -5.88
CA GLU A 307 -24.99 -1.98 -7.29
C GLU A 307 -23.66 -1.33 -7.70
N ARG A 308 -23.47 -0.06 -7.34
CA ARG A 308 -22.26 0.69 -7.70
C ARG A 308 -21.02 0.21 -6.96
N ARG A 309 -21.17 -0.29 -5.72
CA ARG A 309 -20.07 -0.90 -4.93
C ARG A 309 -19.57 -2.23 -5.50
N ARG A 310 -20.47 -2.99 -6.15
CA ARG A 310 -20.15 -4.26 -6.81
C ARG A 310 -19.46 -4.10 -8.17
N SER A 311 -19.59 -2.94 -8.83
CA SER A 311 -18.87 -2.66 -10.06
C SER A 311 -17.44 -2.16 -9.79
N ALA A 312 -16.62 -2.10 -10.84
CA ALA A 312 -15.24 -1.62 -10.73
C ALA A 312 -15.16 -0.16 -10.24
N LEU A 313 -14.00 0.29 -9.77
CA LEU A 313 -13.84 1.65 -9.23
C LEU A 313 -14.39 2.73 -10.18
N PHE A 314 -14.10 2.65 -11.47
CA PHE A 314 -14.63 3.57 -12.48
C PHE A 314 -15.83 2.99 -13.26
N GLY A 315 -16.35 1.86 -12.79
CA GLY A 315 -17.48 1.12 -13.39
C GLY A 315 -17.20 0.52 -14.77
N ILE A 316 -15.92 0.34 -15.08
CA ILE A 316 -15.42 -0.26 -16.32
C ILE A 316 -15.46 -1.79 -16.21
N GLU A 317 -16.18 -2.46 -17.12
CA GLU A 317 -15.89 -3.86 -17.48
C GLU A 317 -14.95 -3.86 -18.68
N ARG A 318 -13.69 -4.29 -18.52
CA ARG A 318 -12.79 -4.59 -19.65
C ARG A 318 -12.46 -6.08 -19.67
N PRO A 319 -13.21 -6.89 -20.45
CA PRO A 319 -12.93 -8.32 -20.59
C PRO A 319 -11.58 -8.62 -21.26
N ASP A 320 -11.10 -7.72 -22.12
CA ASP A 320 -9.90 -7.86 -22.96
C ASP A 320 -8.59 -7.44 -22.29
N LEU A 321 -8.66 -6.58 -21.25
CA LEU A 321 -7.53 -6.15 -20.43
C LEU A 321 -7.51 -6.77 -19.03
N ALA A 322 -8.34 -7.80 -18.81
CA ALA A 322 -8.24 -8.62 -17.62
C ALA A 322 -6.84 -9.28 -17.57
N GLY A 323 -6.00 -8.81 -16.63
CA GLY A 323 -4.72 -9.46 -16.29
C GLY A 323 -3.50 -9.09 -17.12
N ARG A 324 -3.51 -8.02 -17.94
CA ARG A 324 -2.32 -7.58 -18.72
C ARG A 324 -1.95 -6.13 -18.45
N SER A 325 -0.70 -5.89 -18.08
CA SER A 325 -0.14 -4.53 -17.98
C SER A 325 0.55 -4.18 -19.29
N VAL A 326 -0.03 -3.25 -20.04
CA VAL A 326 0.46 -2.84 -21.37
C VAL A 326 1.03 -1.43 -21.29
N VAL A 327 2.19 -1.23 -21.92
CA VAL A 327 2.94 0.02 -21.96
C VAL A 327 3.16 0.39 -23.41
N ALA A 328 2.87 1.64 -23.76
CA ALA A 328 3.08 2.16 -25.11
C ALA A 328 4.50 2.71 -25.29
N VAL A 329 5.02 2.63 -26.51
CA VAL A 329 6.24 3.35 -26.91
C VAL A 329 5.91 4.82 -27.11
N GLN A 330 6.55 5.70 -26.35
CA GLN A 330 6.45 7.15 -26.52
C GLN A 330 7.34 7.63 -27.69
N SER A 331 8.59 7.19 -27.73
CA SER A 331 9.54 7.54 -28.79
C SER A 331 10.68 6.51 -28.89
N VAL A 332 11.39 6.52 -30.01
CA VAL A 332 12.63 5.76 -30.23
C VAL A 332 13.74 6.75 -30.50
N GLU A 333 14.86 6.60 -29.81
CA GLU A 333 16.02 7.46 -29.93
C GLU A 333 17.03 6.96 -30.98
N ASP A 334 17.92 7.85 -31.40
CA ASP A 334 18.88 7.60 -32.48
C ASP A 334 19.87 6.46 -32.16
N ASP A 335 20.13 6.19 -30.88
CA ASP A 335 20.97 5.09 -30.41
C ASP A 335 20.22 3.73 -30.34
N GLY A 336 18.93 3.71 -30.70
CA GLY A 336 18.06 2.55 -30.64
C GLY A 336 17.38 2.34 -29.28
N GLY A 337 17.57 3.26 -28.32
CA GLY A 337 16.85 3.31 -27.06
C GLY A 337 15.36 3.62 -27.26
N VAL A 338 14.51 3.06 -26.38
CA VAL A 338 13.05 3.18 -26.49
C VAL A 338 12.52 3.87 -25.24
N ILE A 339 11.83 4.99 -25.41
CA ILE A 339 11.13 5.67 -24.32
C ILE A 339 9.72 5.10 -24.21
N LEU A 340 9.40 4.59 -23.02
CA LEU A 340 8.12 3.99 -22.70
C LEU A 340 7.21 5.00 -21.99
N GLN A 341 5.93 4.97 -22.34
CA GLN A 341 4.87 5.74 -21.69
C GLN A 341 4.44 5.04 -20.39
N GLY A 342 5.29 5.17 -19.38
CA GLY A 342 5.17 4.57 -18.06
C GLY A 342 6.53 4.55 -17.38
N GLY A 343 6.55 4.85 -16.08
CA GLY A 343 7.76 4.91 -15.25
C GLY A 343 7.51 4.35 -13.87
N LEU A 344 8.07 4.98 -12.84
CA LEU A 344 7.85 4.56 -11.44
C LEU A 344 6.36 4.46 -11.06
N ALA A 345 5.49 5.31 -11.62
CA ALA A 345 4.07 5.35 -11.27
C ALA A 345 3.28 4.08 -11.62
N ILE A 346 3.82 3.24 -12.51
CA ILE A 346 3.27 1.92 -12.84
C ILE A 346 4.23 0.78 -12.55
N GLY A 347 5.34 1.04 -11.85
CA GLY A 347 6.33 0.03 -11.50
C GLY A 347 7.35 -0.32 -12.59
N LEU A 348 7.49 0.49 -13.66
CA LEU A 348 8.59 0.32 -14.60
C LEU A 348 9.88 0.80 -13.94
N ARG A 349 10.78 -0.15 -13.64
CA ARG A 349 12.09 0.09 -13.02
C ARG A 349 13.19 -0.55 -13.88
N PRO A 350 14.45 -0.13 -13.76
CA PRO A 350 15.56 -0.78 -14.45
C PRO A 350 15.56 -2.29 -14.21
N GLY A 351 15.52 -3.05 -15.30
CA GLY A 351 15.41 -4.51 -15.34
C GLY A 351 14.02 -5.05 -15.69
N THR A 352 12.95 -4.24 -15.64
CA THR A 352 11.61 -4.66 -16.13
C THR A 352 11.70 -5.06 -17.61
N GLU A 353 11.14 -6.22 -17.98
CA GLU A 353 11.11 -6.71 -19.36
C GLU A 353 9.70 -6.63 -19.93
N LEU A 354 9.61 -6.24 -21.19
CA LEU A 354 8.35 -6.09 -21.91
C LEU A 354 8.44 -6.78 -23.28
N ARG A 355 7.36 -7.38 -23.75
CA ARG A 355 7.25 -8.05 -25.05
C ARG A 355 6.20 -7.37 -25.91
N ARG A 356 6.53 -7.18 -27.19
CA ARG A 356 5.60 -6.57 -28.15
C ARG A 356 4.34 -7.40 -28.33
N VAL A 357 3.18 -6.74 -28.38
CA VAL A 357 1.85 -7.36 -28.51
C VAL A 357 1.18 -7.18 -29.88
N ASP A 358 1.73 -6.36 -30.78
CA ASP A 358 1.15 -6.11 -32.10
C ASP A 358 1.22 -7.36 -33.02
N GLU A 359 0.06 -7.89 -33.41
CA GLU A 359 -0.06 -9.04 -34.32
C GLU A 359 0.51 -8.75 -35.73
N GLY A 360 1.16 -9.74 -36.35
CA GLY A 360 1.71 -9.61 -37.71
C GLY A 360 3.08 -8.90 -37.80
N THR A 361 3.72 -8.64 -36.65
CA THR A 361 4.99 -7.91 -36.59
C THR A 361 6.10 -8.78 -35.92
N PRO A 362 7.40 -8.65 -36.27
CA PRO A 362 8.48 -9.48 -35.71
C PRO A 362 8.65 -9.40 -34.17
N PRO A 363 8.80 -10.51 -33.42
CA PRO A 363 8.91 -10.44 -31.95
C PRO A 363 10.04 -9.50 -31.48
N LEU A 364 9.75 -8.70 -30.47
CA LEU A 364 10.68 -7.73 -29.87
C LEU A 364 10.48 -7.73 -28.35
N THR A 365 11.58 -7.91 -27.62
CA THR A 365 11.62 -7.80 -26.17
C THR A 365 12.48 -6.62 -25.77
N LEU A 366 11.93 -5.77 -24.90
CA LEU A 366 12.63 -4.64 -24.32
C LEU A 366 12.95 -4.92 -22.86
N ARG A 367 14.05 -4.36 -22.37
CA ARG A 367 14.38 -4.29 -20.94
C ARG A 367 14.59 -2.83 -20.56
N VAL A 368 13.87 -2.36 -19.56
CA VAL A 368 14.07 -1.03 -18.98
C VAL A 368 15.52 -0.92 -18.51
N SER A 369 16.26 0.03 -19.05
CA SER A 369 17.67 0.28 -18.73
C SER A 369 17.84 1.39 -17.71
N GLU A 370 16.93 2.37 -17.71
CA GLU A 370 17.01 3.56 -16.87
C GLU A 370 15.60 4.06 -16.54
N ASP A 371 15.41 4.51 -15.30
CA ASP A 371 14.23 5.22 -14.86
C ASP A 371 14.36 6.71 -15.23
N GLN A 372 13.32 7.28 -15.84
CA GLN A 372 13.28 8.69 -16.23
C GLN A 372 12.11 9.45 -15.54
N GLY A 373 11.71 8.97 -14.36
CA GLY A 373 10.71 9.57 -13.49
C GLY A 373 9.38 8.83 -13.49
N LEU A 374 8.35 9.45 -12.92
CA LEU A 374 7.05 8.82 -12.67
C LEU A 374 6.34 8.32 -13.95
N SER A 375 6.46 9.06 -15.05
CA SER A 375 5.68 8.84 -16.27
C SER A 375 6.46 8.24 -17.44
N ARG A 376 7.79 8.06 -17.30
CA ARG A 376 8.67 7.60 -18.39
C ARG A 376 9.76 6.68 -17.89
N ALA A 377 10.12 5.71 -18.72
CA ALA A 377 11.28 4.86 -18.52
C ALA A 377 11.98 4.64 -19.86
N ARG A 378 13.31 4.58 -19.84
CA ARG A 378 14.11 4.22 -21.00
C ARG A 378 14.33 2.71 -21.01
N ALA A 379 14.12 2.07 -22.14
CA ALA A 379 14.37 0.66 -22.36
C ALA A 379 15.32 0.43 -23.54
N THR A 380 15.99 -0.71 -23.52
CA THR A 380 16.87 -1.18 -24.59
C THR A 380 16.37 -2.52 -25.11
N SER A 381 16.72 -2.86 -26.35
CA SER A 381 16.37 -4.18 -26.89
C SER A 381 17.11 -5.28 -26.13
N LEU A 382 16.35 -6.22 -25.56
CA LEU A 382 16.88 -7.46 -25.02
C LEU A 382 16.96 -8.55 -26.09
N SER A 383 15.98 -8.57 -27.00
CA SER A 383 15.99 -9.42 -28.20
C SER A 383 15.11 -8.82 -29.30
N GLY A 384 15.46 -9.01 -30.57
CA GLY A 384 14.81 -8.37 -31.71
C GLY A 384 15.46 -7.04 -32.11
N THR A 385 14.85 -6.29 -33.02
CA THR A 385 15.38 -5.00 -33.52
C THR A 385 14.41 -3.86 -33.24
N THR A 386 14.93 -2.70 -32.81
CA THR A 386 14.16 -1.46 -32.61
C THR A 386 14.08 -0.58 -33.86
N LYS A 387 14.76 -0.95 -34.96
CA LYS A 387 14.84 -0.14 -36.19
C LYS A 387 13.47 0.16 -36.82
N ASP A 388 12.53 -0.77 -36.74
CA ASP A 388 11.19 -0.63 -37.32
C ASP A 388 10.13 -0.22 -36.28
N LEU A 389 10.57 0.08 -35.05
CA LEU A 389 9.67 0.41 -33.95
C LEU A 389 9.19 1.87 -34.07
N LYS A 390 7.88 2.08 -33.90
CA LYS A 390 7.25 3.41 -33.99
C LYS A 390 6.60 3.79 -32.65
N ALA A 391 6.48 5.09 -32.41
CA ALA A 391 5.65 5.62 -31.34
C ALA A 391 4.21 5.09 -31.44
N GLY A 392 3.63 4.72 -30.30
CA GLY A 392 2.31 4.10 -30.20
C GLY A 392 2.31 2.56 -30.22
N ALA A 393 3.43 1.91 -30.54
CA ALA A 393 3.53 0.44 -30.46
C ALA A 393 3.34 -0.05 -29.02
N LEU A 394 2.67 -1.18 -28.85
CA LEU A 394 2.28 -1.68 -27.53
C LEU A 394 3.16 -2.84 -27.07
N PHE A 395 3.53 -2.80 -25.79
CA PHE A 395 4.30 -3.84 -25.12
C PHE A 395 3.59 -4.30 -23.86
N GLU A 396 3.40 -5.61 -23.75
CA GLU A 396 2.97 -6.24 -22.51
C GLU A 396 4.18 -6.38 -21.58
N VAL A 397 4.03 -5.99 -20.31
CA VAL A 397 5.04 -6.25 -19.30
C VAL A 397 5.08 -7.75 -19.04
N THR A 398 6.18 -8.39 -19.44
CA THR A 398 6.39 -9.83 -19.25
C THR A 398 7.19 -10.15 -18.00
N ARG A 399 7.92 -9.17 -17.48
CA ARG A 399 8.69 -9.31 -16.24
C ARG A 399 8.74 -7.98 -15.50
N TRP A 400 8.05 -7.89 -14.38
CA TRP A 400 8.25 -6.77 -13.45
C TRP A 400 9.58 -6.93 -12.72
N THR A 401 10.40 -5.88 -12.68
CA THR A 401 11.29 -5.72 -11.52
C THR A 401 10.43 -5.15 -10.41
N GLY A 402 10.10 -5.99 -9.43
CA GLY A 402 9.41 -5.47 -8.25
C GLY A 402 10.22 -4.35 -7.61
N SER A 403 9.50 -3.47 -6.92
CA SER A 403 10.09 -2.69 -5.82
C SER A 403 11.05 -3.60 -5.07
N ALA A 404 12.23 -3.10 -4.72
CA ALA A 404 13.04 -3.79 -3.73
C ALA A 404 12.19 -3.90 -2.44
N GLY A 405 11.45 -4.99 -2.31
CA GLY A 405 10.77 -5.34 -1.06
C GLY A 405 11.81 -5.45 0.04
N PRO A 406 11.35 -5.20 1.27
CA PRO A 406 11.77 -4.16 2.19
C PRO A 406 13.25 -4.23 2.60
N SER A 407 13.94 -3.08 2.56
CA SER A 407 15.15 -2.91 3.36
C SER A 407 14.73 -2.74 4.82
N LEU A 408 14.98 -3.72 5.69
CA LEU A 408 14.76 -3.58 7.13
C LEU A 408 15.56 -2.38 7.64
N ARG A 409 14.92 -1.35 8.20
CA ARG A 409 15.62 -0.17 8.71
C ARG A 409 16.00 -0.39 10.16
N VAL A 410 17.29 -0.38 10.46
CA VAL A 410 17.80 -0.58 11.82
C VAL A 410 18.61 0.62 12.30
N TRP A 411 18.64 0.85 13.60
CA TRP A 411 19.49 1.88 14.22
C TRP A 411 20.33 1.27 15.35
N LEU A 412 21.65 1.42 15.27
CA LEU A 412 22.59 0.81 16.22
C LEU A 412 22.82 1.66 17.47
N GLY A 413 22.52 2.96 17.41
CA GLY A 413 22.92 3.90 18.46
C GLY A 413 24.42 4.25 18.42
N ALA A 414 24.91 4.82 19.51
CA ALA A 414 26.33 5.13 19.65
C ALA A 414 27.17 3.86 19.78
N THR A 415 28.32 3.82 19.10
CA THR A 415 29.23 2.66 19.09
C THR A 415 30.67 3.03 19.47
N THR A 416 30.82 4.14 20.21
CA THR A 416 32.13 4.76 20.49
C THR A 416 32.87 4.17 21.69
N LEU A 417 32.19 3.41 22.55
CA LEU A 417 32.80 2.85 23.77
C LEU A 417 33.34 1.44 23.53
N THR A 418 34.46 1.10 24.17
CA THR A 418 35.04 -0.24 24.17
C THR A 418 34.28 -1.20 25.08
N SER A 419 34.50 -2.51 24.90
CA SER A 419 33.83 -3.55 25.71
C SER A 419 34.15 -3.40 27.21
N VAL A 420 35.37 -2.92 27.53
CA VAL A 420 35.82 -2.62 28.89
C VAL A 420 35.08 -1.41 29.48
N GLU A 421 34.90 -0.34 28.70
CA GLU A 421 34.20 0.87 29.16
C GLU A 421 32.70 0.62 29.36
N VAL A 422 32.07 -0.10 28.43
CA VAL A 422 30.66 -0.50 28.57
C VAL A 422 30.46 -1.36 29.82
N SER A 423 31.34 -2.33 30.07
CA SER A 423 31.29 -3.18 31.27
C SER A 423 31.47 -2.38 32.56
N ARG A 424 32.44 -1.46 32.59
CA ARG A 424 32.69 -0.58 33.75
C ARG A 424 31.46 0.27 34.09
N VAL A 425 30.81 0.87 33.09
CA VAL A 425 29.60 1.67 33.32
C VAL A 425 28.45 0.79 33.82
N ALA A 426 28.26 -0.39 33.21
CA ALA A 426 27.23 -1.32 33.62
C ALA A 426 27.39 -1.78 35.08
N GLU A 427 28.63 -2.01 35.53
CA GLU A 427 28.96 -2.34 36.92
C GLU A 427 28.76 -1.15 37.87
N THR A 428 29.21 0.04 37.47
CA THR A 428 29.09 1.27 38.26
C THR A 428 27.62 1.62 38.53
N LEU A 429 26.75 1.38 37.55
CA LEU A 429 25.32 1.69 37.67
C LEU A 429 24.48 0.54 38.25
N ALA A 430 25.02 -0.67 38.38
CA ALA A 430 24.28 -1.82 38.91
C ALA A 430 23.57 -1.56 40.25
N PRO A 431 24.14 -0.80 41.22
CA PRO A 431 23.45 -0.49 42.48
C PRO A 431 22.14 0.31 42.32
N LEU A 432 21.95 1.03 41.21
CA LEU A 432 20.69 1.76 40.94
C LEU A 432 19.50 0.84 40.77
N ALA A 433 19.71 -0.41 40.34
CA ALA A 433 18.62 -1.37 40.18
C ALA A 433 17.93 -1.72 41.51
N SER A 434 18.63 -1.54 42.64
CA SER A 434 18.11 -1.76 43.99
C SER A 434 17.86 -0.46 44.76
N ALA A 435 17.95 0.69 44.12
CA ALA A 435 17.75 1.98 44.77
C ALA A 435 16.26 2.20 45.10
N SER A 436 15.99 2.74 46.29
CA SER A 436 14.62 3.05 46.73
C SER A 436 13.93 4.03 45.77
N GLY A 437 12.71 3.68 45.34
CA GLY A 437 11.91 4.48 44.42
C GLY A 437 12.25 4.31 42.92
N VAL A 438 13.19 3.43 42.58
CA VAL A 438 13.50 3.05 41.19
C VAL A 438 12.85 1.70 40.89
N SER A 439 12.18 1.61 39.73
CA SER A 439 11.70 0.38 39.14
C SER A 439 12.62 0.06 37.96
N TRP A 440 13.52 -0.89 38.13
CA TRP A 440 14.48 -1.22 37.09
C TRP A 440 13.83 -2.09 36.01
N ILE A 441 13.90 -1.63 34.75
CA ILE A 441 13.35 -2.34 33.60
C ILE A 441 14.49 -3.00 32.84
N GLU A 442 14.49 -4.33 32.81
CA GLU A 442 15.48 -5.13 32.05
C GLU A 442 15.04 -5.42 30.61
N ASP A 443 13.74 -5.34 30.33
CA ASP A 443 13.17 -5.60 29.01
C ASP A 443 12.12 -4.53 28.69
N PRO A 444 12.40 -3.59 27.77
CA PRO A 444 11.49 -2.48 27.49
C PRO A 444 10.18 -2.94 26.86
N THR A 445 10.13 -4.11 26.19
CA THR A 445 8.91 -4.61 25.54
C THR A 445 7.92 -5.23 26.53
N ALA A 446 8.33 -5.45 27.78
CA ALA A 446 7.51 -6.01 28.85
C ALA A 446 7.05 -4.93 29.86
N ALA A 447 7.33 -3.65 29.61
CA ALA A 447 7.01 -2.57 30.51
C ALA A 447 5.60 -2.01 30.26
N ASP A 448 4.77 -1.98 31.32
CA ASP A 448 3.40 -1.43 31.24
C ASP A 448 3.37 0.11 31.36
N GLY A 449 4.04 0.81 30.44
CA GLY A 449 4.02 2.29 30.32
C GLY A 449 5.40 2.94 30.17
N PRO A 450 5.49 4.29 30.21
CA PRO A 450 6.72 5.01 29.88
C PRO A 450 7.91 4.66 30.78
N VAL A 451 9.07 4.46 30.15
CA VAL A 451 10.37 4.12 30.75
C VAL A 451 11.37 5.25 30.46
N SER A 452 12.04 5.73 31.49
CA SER A 452 13.17 6.66 31.32
C SER A 452 14.44 5.86 30.98
N VAL A 453 15.18 6.29 29.96
CA VAL A 453 16.32 5.55 29.42
C VAL A 453 17.61 6.32 29.67
N ILE A 454 18.55 5.69 30.35
CA ILE A 454 19.94 6.14 30.46
C ILE A 454 20.68 5.58 29.23
N GLN A 455 21.25 6.45 28.40
CA GLN A 455 21.89 6.04 27.15
C GLN A 455 23.06 6.93 26.78
N HIS A 456 23.95 6.42 25.92
CA HIS A 456 25.07 7.18 25.38
C HIS A 456 24.73 7.79 24.01
N SER A 457 24.98 9.09 23.84
CA SER A 457 24.71 9.81 22.59
C SER A 457 25.83 9.74 21.56
N GLY A 458 27.00 9.20 21.95
CA GLY A 458 28.22 9.17 21.15
C GLY A 458 29.31 10.06 21.73
N SER A 459 28.94 11.18 22.35
CA SER A 459 29.85 12.11 23.04
C SER A 459 29.59 12.25 24.54
N SER A 460 28.36 12.01 24.99
CA SER A 460 27.99 12.11 26.41
C SER A 460 26.87 11.15 26.79
N TRP A 461 26.80 10.82 28.08
CA TRP A 461 25.67 10.11 28.67
C TRP A 461 24.48 11.04 28.85
N GLN A 462 23.28 10.50 28.68
CA GLN A 462 22.03 11.25 28.76
C GLN A 462 20.95 10.41 29.45
N LEU A 463 20.02 11.11 30.11
CA LEU A 463 18.78 10.55 30.63
C LEU A 463 17.63 11.07 29.75
N ALA A 464 17.03 10.19 28.96
CA ALA A 464 15.86 10.47 28.13
C ALA A 464 14.59 10.02 28.86
N SER A 465 13.58 10.88 28.92
CA SER A 465 12.23 10.57 29.40
C SER A 465 11.18 11.05 28.41
N ALA A 466 9.92 10.69 28.62
CA ALA A 466 8.81 11.14 27.77
C ALA A 466 8.67 12.67 27.71
N ARG A 467 9.22 13.41 28.68
CA ARG A 467 9.09 14.87 28.80
C ARG A 467 10.35 15.63 28.38
N SER A 468 11.53 15.05 28.56
CA SER A 468 12.79 15.75 28.31
C SER A 468 13.96 14.78 28.11
N THR A 469 15.01 15.25 27.43
CA THR A 469 16.32 14.58 27.43
C THR A 469 17.30 15.50 28.13
N ARG A 470 18.03 14.97 29.12
CA ARG A 470 19.00 15.72 29.92
C ARG A 470 20.38 15.10 29.79
N THR A 471 21.39 15.93 29.52
CA THR A 471 22.79 15.49 29.50
C THR A 471 23.29 15.22 30.92
N ILE A 472 24.00 14.10 31.10
CA ILE A 472 24.67 13.73 32.34
C ILE A 472 26.08 14.31 32.28
N SER A 473 26.41 15.18 33.24
CA SER A 473 27.73 15.80 33.32
C SER A 473 28.75 14.81 33.92
N GLY A 474 29.75 14.42 33.13
CA GLY A 474 30.81 13.49 33.54
C GLY A 474 30.38 12.02 33.46
N ASP A 475 31.13 11.15 34.15
CA ASP A 475 30.88 9.71 34.13
C ASP A 475 29.59 9.35 34.90
N PRO A 476 28.75 8.46 34.34
CA PRO A 476 27.49 8.09 34.96
C PRO A 476 27.76 7.28 36.24
N SER A 477 27.17 7.74 37.35
CA SER A 477 27.23 7.07 38.65
C SER A 477 25.91 7.18 39.40
N PRO A 478 25.65 6.32 40.40
CA PRO A 478 24.43 6.40 41.19
C PRO A 478 24.22 7.77 41.85
N GLY A 479 25.30 8.42 42.30
CA GLY A 479 25.25 9.75 42.93
C GLY A 479 24.89 10.89 41.99
N VAL A 480 25.18 10.75 40.69
CA VAL A 480 24.83 11.74 39.65
C VAL A 480 23.43 11.49 39.11
N ILE A 481 23.07 10.22 38.87
CA ILE A 481 21.80 9.84 38.24
C ILE A 481 20.63 9.89 39.23
N GLY A 482 20.85 9.47 40.48
CA GLY A 482 19.82 9.44 41.52
C GLY A 482 19.05 10.78 41.66
N PRO A 483 19.74 11.93 41.78
CA PRO A 483 19.09 13.25 41.82
C PRO A 483 18.32 13.61 40.54
N LEU A 484 18.85 13.27 39.35
CA LEU A 484 18.17 13.54 38.07
C LEU A 484 16.86 12.78 37.96
N LEU A 485 16.83 11.55 38.48
CA LEU A 485 15.62 10.75 38.59
C LEU A 485 14.61 11.42 39.54
N THR A 486 15.05 12.09 40.61
CA THR A 486 14.15 12.77 41.57
C THR A 486 13.45 14.02 41.02
N ALA A 487 14.10 14.73 40.11
CA ALA A 487 13.60 16.00 39.58
C ALA A 487 12.55 15.85 38.45
N ASP A 488 12.17 14.63 38.05
CA ASP A 488 11.21 14.36 36.95
C ASP A 488 9.81 13.91 37.47
N ALA A 489 9.50 14.22 38.74
CA ALA A 489 8.50 13.61 39.64
C ALA A 489 7.14 13.10 39.07
N GLY A 490 6.75 11.90 39.56
CA GLY A 490 5.40 11.32 39.42
C GLY A 490 5.14 9.90 39.96
N GLY A 491 6.08 9.19 40.61
CA GLY A 491 5.87 7.81 41.12
C GLY A 491 7.06 6.88 40.81
N ALA A 492 6.92 5.57 41.08
CA ALA A 492 7.97 4.55 40.88
C ALA A 492 8.67 4.75 39.52
N ARG A 493 9.97 5.03 39.57
CA ARG A 493 10.71 5.51 38.40
C ARG A 493 11.16 4.33 37.58
N ARG A 494 10.37 3.98 36.57
CA ARG A 494 10.76 2.97 35.58
C ARG A 494 11.97 3.46 34.82
N VAL A 495 13.11 2.84 35.05
CA VAL A 495 14.39 3.23 34.48
C VAL A 495 15.02 2.03 33.79
N MET A 496 15.51 2.25 32.58
CA MET A 496 16.32 1.28 31.84
C MET A 496 17.69 1.89 31.55
N LEU A 497 18.72 1.07 31.64
CA LEU A 497 20.03 1.37 31.08
C LEU A 497 20.13 0.74 29.69
N ASN A 498 20.25 1.58 28.65
CA ASN A 498 20.56 1.12 27.30
C ASN A 498 22.08 1.23 27.08
N LEU A 499 22.76 0.10 27.09
CA LEU A 499 24.20 0.03 26.85
C LEU A 499 24.49 0.11 25.34
N PRO A 500 25.41 0.99 24.90
CA PRO A 500 25.83 1.03 23.50
C PRO A 500 26.49 -0.29 23.10
N LEU A 501 26.42 -0.63 21.80
CA LEU A 501 27.17 -1.77 21.26
C LEU A 501 28.66 -1.44 21.34
N PRO A 502 29.52 -2.32 21.89
CA PRO A 502 30.94 -2.05 21.97
C PRO A 502 31.54 -1.85 20.58
N SER A 503 32.48 -0.92 20.46
CA SER A 503 33.14 -0.56 19.20
C SER A 503 33.73 -1.78 18.48
N GLU A 504 34.22 -2.76 19.22
CA GLU A 504 34.82 -4.00 18.72
C GLU A 504 33.76 -4.91 18.07
N ALA A 505 32.57 -5.01 18.66
CA ALA A 505 31.45 -5.76 18.08
C ALA A 505 30.86 -4.99 16.89
N ALA A 506 30.70 -3.67 17.01
CA ALA A 506 30.17 -2.81 15.96
C ALA A 506 31.03 -2.85 14.68
N ALA A 507 32.36 -2.84 14.81
CA ALA A 507 33.28 -2.92 13.68
C ALA A 507 33.19 -4.25 12.90
N ARG A 508 32.60 -5.29 13.50
CA ARG A 508 32.44 -6.64 12.91
C ARG A 508 31.00 -6.96 12.52
N LEU A 509 30.05 -6.08 12.85
CA LEU A 509 28.64 -6.29 12.57
C LEU A 509 28.36 -5.91 11.11
N ASP A 510 28.20 -6.93 10.27
CA ASP A 510 27.92 -6.77 8.85
C ASP A 510 26.44 -6.48 8.60
N VAL A 511 25.98 -5.27 8.94
CA VAL A 511 24.60 -4.82 8.65
C VAL A 511 24.68 -3.58 7.77
N GLY A 512 23.89 -3.55 6.69
CA GLY A 512 23.96 -2.46 5.70
C GLY A 512 24.83 -2.76 4.47
N SER A 513 25.35 -3.98 4.32
CA SER A 513 25.90 -4.41 3.04
C SER A 513 24.76 -4.46 1.99
N ASN A 514 25.02 -4.03 0.74
CA ASN A 514 24.02 -4.05 -0.35
C ASN A 514 23.40 -5.45 -0.61
N ALA A 515 23.93 -6.51 0.01
CA ALA A 515 23.48 -7.88 -0.17
C ALA A 515 22.27 -8.27 0.72
N ASP A 516 22.05 -7.60 1.86
CA ASP A 516 21.19 -8.17 2.92
C ASP A 516 19.78 -7.55 3.02
N ALA A 517 19.44 -6.57 2.19
CA ALA A 517 18.20 -5.81 2.31
C ALA A 517 17.98 -5.27 3.74
N ILE A 518 19.03 -4.70 4.33
CA ILE A 518 19.01 -4.02 5.64
C ILE A 518 19.61 -2.63 5.44
N GLU A 519 18.94 -1.59 5.94
CA GLU A 519 19.43 -0.21 5.93
C GLU A 519 19.78 0.22 7.36
N VAL A 520 20.98 0.76 7.55
CA VAL A 520 21.41 1.32 8.83
C VAL A 520 21.15 2.82 8.86
N LEU A 521 20.24 3.26 9.72
CA LEU A 521 19.88 4.66 9.87
C LEU A 521 20.85 5.39 10.80
N ARG A 522 20.94 6.71 10.62
CA ARG A 522 21.70 7.61 11.51
C ARG A 522 20.90 8.08 12.74
N SER A 523 19.59 7.89 12.73
CA SER A 523 18.65 8.33 13.77
C SER A 523 17.60 7.25 14.03
N PRO A 524 17.10 7.10 15.28
CA PRO A 524 16.09 6.12 15.61
C PRO A 524 14.68 6.46 15.09
N ALA A 525 14.43 7.69 14.62
CA ALA A 525 13.08 8.20 14.33
C ALA A 525 12.27 7.36 13.31
N HIS A 526 12.95 6.69 12.39
CA HIS A 526 12.34 5.86 11.33
C HIS A 526 12.85 4.42 11.34
N ALA A 527 13.52 4.01 12.42
CA ALA A 527 14.05 2.66 12.53
C ALA A 527 12.89 1.69 12.81
N ASP A 528 12.81 0.61 12.04
CA ASP A 528 11.89 -0.49 12.30
C ASP A 528 12.33 -1.23 13.58
N TYR A 529 13.65 -1.34 13.79
CA TYR A 529 14.27 -1.87 15.02
C TYR A 529 15.45 -1.03 15.47
N VAL A 530 15.58 -0.85 16.78
CA VAL A 530 16.72 -0.23 17.45
C VAL A 530 17.52 -1.29 18.20
N LEU A 531 18.84 -1.15 18.23
CA LEU A 531 19.68 -2.03 19.04
C LEU A 531 19.64 -1.59 20.50
N VAL A 532 19.30 -2.52 21.40
CA VAL A 532 19.24 -2.28 22.84
C VAL A 532 20.22 -3.21 23.53
N GLY A 533 21.07 -2.65 24.39
CA GLY A 533 21.97 -3.39 25.27
C GLY A 533 21.51 -3.33 26.72
N ARG A 534 21.59 -4.45 27.44
CA ARG A 534 21.23 -4.55 28.86
C ARG A 534 22.28 -5.31 29.66
N ARG A 535 22.16 -5.22 30.99
CA ARG A 535 22.88 -6.07 31.95
C ARG A 535 21.91 -7.05 32.59
N ARG A 536 22.25 -8.34 32.57
CA ARG A 536 21.55 -9.41 33.30
C ARG A 536 22.54 -10.15 34.20
N GLY A 537 22.49 -9.90 35.50
CA GLY A 537 23.51 -10.38 36.43
C GLY A 537 24.90 -9.81 36.09
N ALA A 538 25.85 -10.68 35.77
CA ALA A 538 27.21 -10.28 35.34
C ALA A 538 27.35 -10.15 33.82
N THR A 539 26.37 -10.61 33.04
CA THR A 539 26.46 -10.70 31.58
C THR A 539 25.83 -9.47 30.93
N LEU A 540 26.46 -8.95 29.88
CA LEU A 540 25.85 -7.95 29.01
C LEU A 540 25.22 -8.65 27.82
N GLU A 541 24.04 -8.20 27.40
CA GLU A 541 23.28 -8.83 26.32
C GLU A 541 22.67 -7.77 25.40
N TYR A 542 22.48 -8.10 24.12
CA TYR A 542 21.96 -7.19 23.10
C TYR A 542 20.84 -7.83 22.28
N ALA A 543 19.84 -7.05 21.91
CA ALA A 543 18.75 -7.49 21.04
C ALA A 543 18.32 -6.35 20.10
N TRP A 544 17.78 -6.72 18.94
CA TRP A 544 17.02 -5.78 18.10
C TRP A 544 15.62 -5.65 18.70
N VAL A 545 15.20 -4.42 19.01
CA VAL A 545 13.95 -4.11 19.70
C VAL A 545 13.15 -3.13 18.86
N ARG A 546 11.85 -3.36 18.71
CA ARG A 546 10.97 -2.40 18.06
C ARG A 546 10.78 -1.17 18.96
N PRO A 547 11.00 0.05 18.45
CA PRO A 547 10.79 1.24 19.25
C PRO A 547 9.29 1.43 19.56
N LEU A 548 8.98 1.96 20.75
CA LEU A 548 7.64 2.41 21.16
C LEU A 548 6.54 1.33 21.25
N VAL A 549 6.89 0.04 21.29
CA VAL A 549 5.92 -1.06 21.39
C VAL A 549 5.57 -1.34 22.86
N THR A 550 4.28 -1.34 23.19
CA THR A 550 3.76 -1.79 24.50
C THR A 550 3.47 -3.29 24.51
N ALA A 551 3.30 -3.90 25.68
CA ALA A 551 2.92 -5.32 25.80
C ALA A 551 1.59 -5.66 25.11
N GLU A 552 0.73 -4.66 24.86
CA GLU A 552 -0.51 -4.80 24.08
C GLU A 552 -0.22 -4.80 22.57
N ASP A 553 0.60 -3.86 22.10
CA ASP A 553 1.03 -3.78 20.68
C ASP A 553 1.80 -5.03 20.23
N VAL A 554 2.52 -5.70 21.15
CA VAL A 554 3.17 -7.00 20.86
C VAL A 554 2.17 -8.07 20.46
N ARG A 555 0.96 -8.08 21.05
CA ARG A 555 -0.03 -9.13 20.82
C ARG A 555 -0.75 -8.99 19.48
N ASP A 556 -0.77 -7.78 18.92
CA ASP A 556 -1.57 -7.44 17.74
C ASP A 556 -0.73 -7.18 16.49
N SER A 557 0.58 -7.46 16.55
CA SER A 557 1.51 -7.24 15.45
C SER A 557 2.12 -8.54 14.92
N PRO A 558 2.20 -8.73 13.59
CA PRO A 558 2.86 -9.90 12.98
C PRO A 558 4.40 -9.81 13.01
N LEU A 559 4.97 -8.67 13.47
CA LEU A 559 6.40 -8.50 13.67
C LEU A 559 6.77 -8.66 15.16
N PRO A 560 7.84 -9.42 15.49
CA PRO A 560 8.27 -9.61 16.87
C PRO A 560 8.61 -8.28 17.55
N ALA A 561 8.23 -8.13 18.81
CA ALA A 561 8.60 -6.96 19.61
C ALA A 561 10.11 -6.79 19.73
N ARG A 562 10.84 -7.91 19.79
CA ARG A 562 12.30 -7.97 19.81
C ARG A 562 12.81 -9.35 19.40
N THR A 563 14.09 -9.42 19.10
CA THR A 563 14.81 -10.69 18.95
C THR A 563 15.17 -11.28 20.31
N ASP A 564 15.76 -12.47 20.29
CA ASP A 564 16.45 -13.01 21.47
C ASP A 564 17.61 -12.10 21.89
N TRP A 565 17.93 -12.15 23.18
CA TRP A 565 19.09 -11.46 23.75
C TRP A 565 20.36 -12.25 23.46
N ALA A 566 21.27 -11.66 22.69
CA ALA A 566 22.59 -12.21 22.38
C ALA A 566 23.62 -11.76 23.43
N PRO A 567 24.30 -12.67 24.14
CA PRO A 567 25.29 -12.30 25.15
C PRO A 567 26.57 -11.75 24.52
N LEU A 568 27.14 -10.73 25.14
CA LEU A 568 28.52 -10.29 24.93
C LEU A 568 29.42 -11.27 25.69
N GLY A 569 30.12 -12.13 24.94
CA GLY A 569 31.17 -12.99 25.45
C GLY A 569 32.57 -12.38 25.29
N ASP A 570 33.60 -13.18 25.54
CA ASP A 570 35.00 -12.75 25.41
C ASP A 570 35.41 -12.41 23.97
N ASP A 571 34.72 -12.99 22.98
CA ASP A 571 34.88 -12.67 21.56
C ASP A 571 33.69 -11.83 21.05
N PRO A 572 33.88 -10.52 20.82
CA PRO A 572 32.87 -9.63 20.25
C PRO A 572 32.37 -10.06 18.85
N SER A 573 33.13 -10.88 18.13
CA SER A 573 32.76 -11.39 16.80
C SER A 573 31.55 -12.32 16.87
N ALA A 574 31.46 -13.13 17.92
CA ALA A 574 30.33 -14.04 18.13
C ALA A 574 29.01 -13.28 18.37
N LEU A 575 29.07 -12.16 19.10
CA LEU A 575 27.95 -11.25 19.29
C LEU A 575 27.52 -10.62 17.95
N ALA A 576 28.49 -10.07 17.20
CA ALA A 576 28.23 -9.44 15.91
C ALA A 576 27.58 -10.40 14.91
N ALA A 577 28.07 -11.63 14.81
CA ALA A 577 27.51 -12.66 13.93
C ALA A 577 26.06 -13.02 14.30
N ARG A 578 25.74 -13.13 15.61
CA ARG A 578 24.37 -13.39 16.08
C ARG A 578 23.43 -12.23 15.79
N LEU A 579 23.86 -10.99 16.05
CA LEU A 579 23.06 -9.80 15.76
C LEU A 579 22.81 -9.63 14.25
N HIS A 580 23.80 -9.94 13.41
CA HIS A 580 23.60 -10.01 11.95
C HIS A 580 22.55 -11.05 11.57
N GLN A 581 22.66 -12.29 12.07
CA GLN A 581 21.68 -13.35 11.80
C GLN A 581 20.26 -12.95 12.21
N PHE A 582 20.11 -12.29 13.36
CA PHE A 582 18.83 -11.77 13.81
C PHE A 582 18.29 -10.68 12.88
N ALA A 583 19.12 -9.72 12.45
CA ALA A 583 18.70 -8.68 11.52
C ALA A 583 18.26 -9.26 10.16
N VAL A 584 18.99 -10.24 9.61
CA VAL A 584 18.60 -10.92 8.37
C VAL A 584 17.27 -11.64 8.52
N ARG A 585 17.04 -12.33 9.64
CA ARG A 585 15.73 -12.99 9.90
C ARG A 585 14.59 -11.98 9.95
N LEU A 586 14.78 -10.84 10.61
CA LEU A 586 13.81 -9.76 10.65
C LEU A 586 13.54 -9.17 9.25
N ALA A 587 14.57 -9.06 8.41
CA ALA A 587 14.44 -8.56 7.04
C ALA A 587 13.62 -9.52 6.16
N VAL A 588 13.91 -10.83 6.24
CA VAL A 588 13.16 -11.88 5.54
C VAL A 588 11.70 -11.92 6.02
N LEU A 589 11.48 -11.83 7.33
CA LEU A 589 10.15 -11.78 7.91
C LEU A 589 9.36 -10.58 7.38
N ARG A 590 9.94 -9.39 7.47
CA ARG A 590 9.30 -8.16 6.95
C ARG A 590 9.02 -8.31 5.45
N ALA A 591 9.93 -8.93 4.69
CA ALA A 591 9.74 -9.16 3.27
C ALA A 591 8.55 -10.07 2.97
N TRP A 592 8.37 -11.18 3.70
CA TRP A 592 7.18 -12.01 3.57
C TRP A 592 5.89 -11.28 3.95
N LEU A 593 5.94 -10.33 4.89
CA LEU A 593 4.76 -9.57 5.31
C LEU A 593 4.39 -8.45 4.32
N THR A 594 5.36 -7.89 3.60
CA THR A 594 5.12 -6.74 2.71
C THR A 594 5.25 -7.04 1.22
N ILE A 595 5.72 -8.23 0.82
CA ILE A 595 5.87 -8.56 -0.60
C ILE A 595 4.51 -8.53 -1.30
N GLU A 596 4.39 -7.75 -2.36
CA GLU A 596 3.17 -7.73 -3.17
C GLU A 596 3.31 -8.72 -4.31
N SER A 597 2.23 -9.45 -4.59
CA SER A 597 2.16 -10.24 -5.81
C SER A 597 2.26 -9.32 -7.03
N PRO A 598 2.90 -9.78 -8.13
CA PRO A 598 2.66 -9.22 -9.45
C PRO A 598 1.14 -9.09 -9.67
N PRO A 599 0.68 -8.12 -10.46
CA PRO A 599 -0.75 -8.02 -10.79
C PRO A 599 -1.21 -9.38 -11.33
N ASP A 600 -1.99 -10.09 -10.51
CA ASP A 600 -2.45 -11.45 -10.78
C ASP A 600 -3.35 -11.39 -12.03
N SER A 601 -3.30 -12.43 -12.86
CA SER A 601 -4.22 -12.59 -13.98
C SER A 601 -5.68 -12.73 -13.52
N GLY A 602 -5.90 -12.90 -12.21
CA GLY A 602 -7.21 -13.00 -11.57
C GLY A 602 -7.87 -14.37 -11.77
N ARG A 603 -7.09 -15.39 -12.18
CA ARG A 603 -7.62 -16.68 -12.64
C ARG A 603 -7.59 -17.80 -11.59
N PHE A 604 -7.14 -17.52 -10.36
CA PHE A 604 -7.27 -18.44 -9.23
C PHE A 604 -8.40 -18.01 -8.29
N PRO A 605 -9.57 -18.67 -8.33
CA PRO A 605 -10.78 -18.15 -7.71
C PRO A 605 -10.95 -18.58 -6.24
N TYR A 606 -9.87 -18.86 -5.52
CA TYR A 606 -9.93 -19.37 -4.16
C TYR A 606 -9.29 -18.41 -3.16
N ASP A 607 -9.85 -18.38 -1.95
CA ASP A 607 -9.28 -17.75 -0.75
C ASP A 607 -8.87 -18.83 0.26
N LEU A 608 -7.88 -18.53 1.10
CA LEU A 608 -7.45 -19.41 2.18
C LEU A 608 -8.32 -19.19 3.44
N ALA A 609 -8.74 -20.28 4.08
CA ALA A 609 -9.38 -20.27 5.39
C ALA A 609 -8.85 -21.39 6.30
N LEU A 610 -8.94 -21.19 7.62
CA LEU A 610 -8.80 -22.27 8.59
C LEU A 610 -10.16 -22.91 8.83
N LYS A 611 -10.23 -24.23 8.90
CA LYS A 611 -11.46 -24.98 9.22
C LYS A 611 -11.32 -25.69 10.55
N ARG A 612 -12.13 -25.32 11.53
CA ARG A 612 -12.10 -25.91 12.86
C ARG A 612 -12.49 -27.40 12.78
N SER A 613 -11.68 -28.29 13.33
CA SER A 613 -11.77 -29.74 13.10
C SER A 613 -13.03 -30.39 13.69
N ASP A 614 -13.57 -29.84 14.79
CA ASP A 614 -14.73 -30.37 15.52
C ASP A 614 -16.08 -29.79 15.03
N THR A 615 -16.14 -28.48 14.79
CA THR A 615 -17.36 -27.78 14.37
C THR A 615 -17.48 -27.61 12.86
N GLY A 616 -16.37 -27.73 12.13
CA GLY A 616 -16.30 -27.41 10.70
C GLY A 616 -16.38 -25.92 10.38
N GLU A 617 -16.36 -25.05 11.40
CA GLU A 617 -16.46 -23.60 11.27
C GLU A 617 -15.25 -23.03 10.52
N LEU A 618 -15.51 -22.13 9.56
CA LEU A 618 -14.47 -21.45 8.80
C LEU A 618 -14.01 -20.19 9.53
N ARG A 619 -12.69 -20.01 9.58
CA ARG A 619 -12.02 -18.85 10.16
C ARG A 619 -11.16 -18.19 9.07
N THR A 620 -11.60 -17.01 8.65
CA THR A 620 -10.88 -16.10 7.74
C THR A 620 -10.42 -14.82 8.44
N THR A 621 -10.95 -14.54 9.65
CA THR A 621 -10.55 -13.45 10.55
C THR A 621 -10.89 -13.84 12.00
N GLY A 622 -10.42 -13.06 12.98
CA GLY A 622 -10.82 -13.17 14.39
C GLY A 622 -9.85 -13.96 15.27
N GLU A 623 -10.35 -14.43 16.42
CA GLU A 623 -9.57 -15.15 17.42
C GLU A 623 -9.68 -16.68 17.28
N THR A 624 -8.61 -17.37 17.65
CA THR A 624 -8.52 -18.81 17.83
C THR A 624 -8.01 -19.11 19.23
N HIS A 625 -8.52 -20.16 19.85
CA HIS A 625 -8.29 -20.44 21.26
C HIS A 625 -7.37 -21.62 21.47
N ALA A 626 -6.57 -21.56 22.53
CA ALA A 626 -5.71 -22.65 22.95
C ALA A 626 -6.44 -24.00 22.99
N GLY A 627 -5.87 -25.02 22.35
CA GLY A 627 -6.42 -26.38 22.28
C GLY A 627 -7.37 -26.64 21.11
N GLU A 628 -7.86 -25.60 20.44
CA GLU A 628 -8.61 -25.76 19.19
C GLU A 628 -7.73 -26.35 18.09
N ALA A 629 -8.31 -27.21 17.27
CA ALA A 629 -7.62 -27.88 16.17
C ALA A 629 -8.20 -27.44 14.83
N TYR A 630 -7.34 -27.29 13.83
CA TYR A 630 -7.69 -26.73 12.53
C TYR A 630 -7.08 -27.53 11.39
N GLY A 631 -7.82 -27.61 10.28
CA GLY A 631 -7.31 -27.94 8.95
C GLY A 631 -7.26 -26.69 8.07
N LEU A 632 -6.57 -26.80 6.94
CA LEU A 632 -6.54 -25.76 5.92
C LEU A 632 -7.58 -26.07 4.84
N VAL A 633 -8.28 -25.05 4.35
CA VAL A 633 -9.24 -25.19 3.27
C VAL A 633 -9.20 -23.99 2.34
N LEU A 634 -9.29 -24.23 1.04
CA LEU A 634 -9.54 -23.20 0.04
C LEU A 634 -11.04 -23.04 -0.13
N THR A 635 -11.55 -21.82 -0.08
CA THR A 635 -12.97 -21.50 -0.30
C THR A 635 -13.13 -20.78 -1.63
N LEU A 636 -14.07 -21.26 -2.46
CA LEU A 636 -14.35 -20.66 -3.76
C LEU A 636 -14.95 -19.27 -3.58
N ASP A 637 -14.29 -18.29 -4.18
CA ASP A 637 -14.76 -16.94 -4.32
C ASP A 637 -15.48 -16.76 -5.66
N GLN A 638 -16.81 -16.77 -5.61
CA GLN A 638 -17.67 -16.63 -6.79
C GLN A 638 -17.41 -15.33 -7.57
N ALA A 639 -16.97 -14.26 -6.90
CA ALA A 639 -16.67 -13.00 -7.58
C ALA A 639 -15.30 -13.03 -8.27
N LYS A 640 -14.33 -13.86 -7.84
CA LYS A 640 -13.10 -14.11 -8.61
C LYS A 640 -13.33 -15.03 -9.81
N LEU A 641 -14.28 -15.97 -9.72
CA LEU A 641 -14.58 -16.92 -10.80
C LEU A 641 -15.20 -16.25 -12.04
N GLY A 642 -16.11 -15.29 -11.85
CA GLY A 642 -16.77 -14.58 -12.95
C GLY A 642 -17.53 -15.50 -13.92
N LYS A 643 -17.58 -15.15 -15.22
CA LYS A 643 -18.16 -15.97 -16.31
C LYS A 643 -17.13 -16.84 -17.05
N GLY A 644 -15.88 -16.89 -16.58
CA GLY A 644 -14.73 -17.49 -17.27
C GLY A 644 -14.29 -18.84 -16.70
N SER A 645 -13.27 -19.46 -17.34
CA SER A 645 -12.58 -20.63 -16.80
C SER A 645 -11.56 -20.24 -15.73
N PHE A 646 -11.41 -21.04 -14.68
CA PHE A 646 -10.33 -20.91 -13.72
C PHE A 646 -9.04 -21.59 -14.23
N GLU A 647 -7.88 -21.13 -13.76
CA GLU A 647 -6.59 -21.76 -14.03
C GLU A 647 -6.18 -22.63 -12.85
N GLN A 648 -5.61 -23.80 -13.16
CA GLN A 648 -4.91 -24.58 -12.15
C GLN A 648 -3.59 -23.89 -11.79
N ARG A 649 -3.29 -23.84 -10.49
CA ARG A 649 -2.05 -23.28 -9.95
C ARG A 649 -1.49 -24.17 -8.88
N TYR A 650 -0.17 -24.18 -8.76
CA TYR A 650 0.50 -24.77 -7.63
C TYR A 650 0.28 -23.90 -6.40
N VAL A 651 -0.29 -24.50 -5.34
CA VAL A 651 -0.63 -23.84 -4.08
C VAL A 651 0.34 -24.29 -2.99
N TYR A 652 0.90 -23.33 -2.29
CA TYR A 652 1.73 -23.55 -1.10
C TYR A 652 1.14 -22.74 0.04
N VAL A 653 0.98 -23.36 1.21
CA VAL A 653 0.56 -22.67 2.43
C VAL A 653 1.60 -22.91 3.50
N PHE A 654 2.09 -21.83 4.10
CA PHE A 654 3.03 -21.89 5.21
C PHE A 654 2.67 -20.87 6.28
N THR A 655 2.99 -21.17 7.52
CA THR A 655 2.85 -20.23 8.64
C THR A 655 4.13 -19.47 8.86
N ILE A 656 3.98 -18.29 9.47
CA ILE A 656 5.06 -17.53 10.05
C ILE A 656 4.67 -17.29 11.51
N ASP A 657 5.45 -17.83 12.43
CA ASP A 657 5.21 -17.61 13.86
C ASP A 657 5.78 -16.27 14.35
N SER A 658 5.45 -15.90 15.59
CA SER A 658 5.91 -14.67 16.24
C SER A 658 7.43 -14.57 16.40
N SER A 659 8.18 -15.66 16.24
CA SER A 659 9.65 -15.68 16.23
C SER A 659 10.25 -15.52 14.82
N GLY A 660 9.40 -15.41 13.80
CA GLY A 660 9.77 -15.32 12.40
C GLY A 660 10.16 -16.67 11.78
N ARG A 661 9.83 -17.79 12.44
CA ARG A 661 10.07 -19.12 11.87
C ARG A 661 8.94 -19.43 10.89
N SER A 662 9.31 -19.77 9.65
CA SER A 662 8.35 -20.26 8.67
C SER A 662 8.23 -21.79 8.72
N GLN A 663 7.01 -22.29 8.58
CA GLN A 663 6.74 -23.72 8.50
C GLN A 663 5.78 -24.01 7.34
N LEU A 664 6.20 -24.85 6.41
CA LEU A 664 5.35 -25.30 5.32
C LEU A 664 4.26 -26.23 5.87
N LEU A 665 3.00 -25.85 5.65
CA LEU A 665 1.83 -26.62 6.05
C LEU A 665 1.25 -27.43 4.88
N PHE A 666 1.35 -26.90 3.66
CA PHE A 666 0.88 -27.54 2.44
C PHE A 666 1.74 -27.14 1.23
N PRO A 667 2.11 -28.08 0.34
CA PRO A 667 2.01 -29.52 0.52
C PRO A 667 2.91 -29.99 1.68
N PRO A 668 2.73 -31.23 2.19
CA PRO A 668 3.65 -31.79 3.17
C PRO A 668 5.11 -31.67 2.73
N PRO A 669 6.07 -31.31 3.60
CA PRO A 669 7.45 -31.00 3.20
C PRO A 669 8.16 -32.09 2.38
N ASN A 670 7.80 -33.35 2.60
CA ASN A 670 8.40 -34.51 1.96
C ASN A 670 7.63 -35.02 0.73
N SER A 671 6.51 -34.39 0.35
CA SER A 671 5.72 -34.84 -0.81
C SER A 671 6.12 -34.16 -2.12
N GLY A 672 6.98 -33.15 -2.09
CA GLY A 672 7.29 -32.34 -3.28
C GLY A 672 6.04 -31.65 -3.84
N ASN A 673 5.98 -31.47 -5.17
CA ASN A 673 4.84 -30.84 -5.86
C ASN A 673 3.76 -31.85 -6.27
N VAL A 674 3.41 -32.75 -5.35
CA VAL A 674 2.36 -33.74 -5.52
C VAL A 674 1.07 -33.21 -4.88
N GLU A 675 -0.06 -33.33 -5.59
CA GLU A 675 -1.41 -32.91 -5.15
C GLU A 675 -1.62 -31.42 -4.84
N ASN A 676 -0.59 -30.59 -5.02
CA ASN A 676 -0.68 -29.15 -4.79
C ASN A 676 -1.00 -28.33 -6.04
N HIS A 677 -1.20 -28.96 -7.20
CA HIS A 677 -1.69 -28.31 -8.41
C HIS A 677 -3.23 -28.26 -8.40
N LEU A 678 -3.79 -27.14 -7.95
CA LEU A 678 -5.19 -27.00 -7.61
C LEU A 678 -5.91 -25.99 -8.50
N PRO A 679 -7.21 -26.18 -8.75
CA PRO A 679 -8.02 -27.33 -8.33
C PRO A 679 -7.77 -28.57 -9.20
N ALA A 680 -7.56 -29.74 -8.60
CA ALA A 680 -7.15 -30.97 -9.32
C ALA A 680 -8.23 -31.54 -10.27
N ALA A 681 -9.51 -31.28 -9.99
CA ALA A 681 -10.64 -31.55 -10.88
C ALA A 681 -11.85 -30.68 -10.48
N VAL A 682 -12.71 -30.41 -11.46
CA VAL A 682 -14.08 -29.91 -11.26
C VAL A 682 -14.90 -30.94 -10.48
N ASP A 683 -15.97 -30.52 -9.82
CA ASP A 683 -16.94 -31.42 -9.20
C ASP A 683 -17.53 -32.41 -10.23
N GLU A 684 -18.27 -33.43 -9.77
CA GLU A 684 -18.90 -34.45 -10.63
C GLU A 684 -19.81 -33.86 -11.74
N GLN A 685 -20.16 -32.56 -11.65
CA GLN A 685 -20.99 -31.82 -12.59
C GLN A 685 -20.20 -30.81 -13.44
N GLY A 686 -18.87 -30.81 -13.36
CA GLY A 686 -18.03 -29.93 -14.19
C GLY A 686 -17.82 -28.51 -13.66
N ARG A 687 -18.15 -28.23 -12.39
CA ARG A 687 -18.04 -26.90 -11.77
C ARG A 687 -16.85 -26.81 -10.82
N ALA A 688 -16.36 -25.60 -10.57
CA ALA A 688 -15.32 -25.36 -9.57
C ALA A 688 -15.79 -25.83 -8.17
N PRO A 689 -15.01 -26.66 -7.45
CA PRO A 689 -15.35 -27.09 -6.09
C PRO A 689 -15.56 -25.91 -5.15
N GLN A 690 -16.59 -25.94 -4.30
CA GLN A 690 -16.84 -24.86 -3.33
C GLN A 690 -15.79 -24.80 -2.21
N GLN A 691 -15.25 -25.96 -1.81
CA GLN A 691 -14.20 -26.07 -0.82
C GLN A 691 -13.19 -27.14 -1.25
N ILE A 692 -11.89 -26.86 -1.05
CA ILE A 692 -10.81 -27.80 -1.30
C ILE A 692 -9.99 -27.94 -0.01
N PRO A 693 -10.11 -29.05 0.72
CA PRO A 693 -9.27 -29.32 1.88
C PRO A 693 -7.80 -29.44 1.47
N LEU A 694 -6.91 -28.79 2.21
CA LEU A 694 -5.46 -28.85 2.01
C LEU A 694 -4.85 -29.74 3.11
N GLY A 695 -4.88 -31.05 2.87
CA GLY A 695 -4.38 -32.06 3.81
C GLY A 695 -5.41 -32.50 4.87
N PRO A 696 -4.95 -33.06 6.01
CA PRO A 696 -5.85 -33.60 7.05
C PRO A 696 -6.71 -32.53 7.72
N ALA A 697 -7.93 -32.92 8.15
CA ALA A 697 -8.88 -32.05 8.84
C ALA A 697 -8.38 -31.53 10.20
N GLN A 698 -7.42 -32.23 10.81
CA GLN A 698 -6.68 -31.80 12.00
C GLN A 698 -5.20 -31.70 11.62
N LEU A 699 -4.85 -30.59 10.97
CA LEU A 699 -3.49 -30.33 10.51
C LEU A 699 -2.61 -29.79 11.65
N PHE A 700 -3.15 -28.88 12.46
CA PHE A 700 -2.44 -28.29 13.59
C PHE A 700 -3.38 -27.95 14.76
N LYS A 701 -2.79 -27.63 15.92
CA LYS A 701 -3.49 -27.19 17.13
C LYS A 701 -2.94 -25.86 17.59
N ILE A 702 -3.80 -25.01 18.12
CA ILE A 702 -3.40 -23.72 18.70
C ILE A 702 -2.74 -23.97 20.06
N ALA A 703 -1.52 -23.49 20.22
CA ALA A 703 -0.70 -23.65 21.42
C ALA A 703 0.16 -22.39 21.66
N PRO A 704 0.64 -22.15 22.89
CA PRO A 704 1.55 -21.03 23.17
C PRO A 704 2.85 -21.09 22.32
N PRO A 705 3.48 -19.94 22.02
CA PRO A 705 3.10 -18.58 22.41
C PRO A 705 1.91 -18.03 21.62
N PHE A 706 1.07 -17.23 22.28
CA PHE A 706 -0.13 -16.62 21.69
C PHE A 706 0.20 -15.26 21.06
N GLY A 707 -0.45 -14.92 19.94
CA GLY A 707 -0.24 -13.65 19.22
C GLY A 707 -0.93 -13.64 17.86
N ILE A 708 -0.42 -12.86 16.91
CA ILE A 708 -0.88 -12.93 15.51
C ILE A 708 -0.13 -14.05 14.80
N ASP A 709 -0.86 -15.05 14.34
CA ASP A 709 -0.37 -16.10 13.44
C ASP A 709 -0.69 -15.69 12.00
N THR A 710 0.34 -15.55 11.17
CA THR A 710 0.19 -15.24 9.74
C THR A 710 0.34 -16.52 8.91
N TYR A 711 -0.72 -16.88 8.21
CA TYR A 711 -0.74 -17.95 7.21
C TYR A 711 -0.59 -17.32 5.83
N VAL A 712 0.42 -17.73 5.08
CA VAL A 712 0.70 -17.22 3.75
C VAL A 712 0.35 -18.29 2.73
N MET A 713 -0.55 -17.98 1.82
CA MET A 713 -0.80 -18.77 0.62
C MET A 713 -0.04 -18.17 -0.55
N LEU A 714 0.89 -18.93 -1.12
CA LEU A 714 1.57 -18.64 -2.37
C LEU A 714 0.96 -19.51 -3.47
N THR A 715 0.47 -18.89 -4.54
CA THR A 715 0.03 -19.61 -5.75
C THR A 715 0.95 -19.31 -6.91
N SER A 716 1.12 -20.25 -7.82
CA SER A 716 1.99 -20.06 -8.99
C SER A 716 1.58 -20.92 -10.17
N ALA A 717 1.80 -20.43 -11.40
CA ALA A 717 1.53 -21.19 -12.62
C ALA A 717 2.52 -22.35 -12.84
N ILE A 718 3.74 -22.23 -12.32
CA ILE A 718 4.79 -23.26 -12.42
C ILE A 718 5.21 -23.63 -11.00
N ALA A 719 5.43 -24.92 -10.76
CA ALA A 719 5.83 -25.42 -9.46
C ALA A 719 7.17 -24.83 -8.99
N LEU A 720 7.32 -24.63 -7.67
CA LEU A 720 8.61 -24.32 -7.07
C LEU A 720 9.53 -25.54 -7.23
N ALA A 721 10.80 -25.31 -7.57
CA ALA A 721 11.76 -26.41 -7.72
C ALA A 721 11.93 -27.22 -6.42
N ASP A 722 11.83 -26.55 -5.27
CA ASP A 722 11.85 -27.15 -3.94
C ASP A 722 10.92 -26.35 -3.02
N ALA A 723 9.81 -26.95 -2.58
CA ALA A 723 8.85 -26.31 -1.68
C ALA A 723 9.41 -26.10 -0.26
N THR A 724 10.41 -26.89 0.14
CA THR A 724 11.07 -26.76 1.46
C THR A 724 11.86 -25.45 1.60
N VAL A 725 12.05 -24.71 0.51
CA VAL A 725 12.59 -23.33 0.56
C VAL A 725 11.71 -22.37 1.36
N LEU A 726 10.42 -22.72 1.52
CA LEU A 726 9.47 -21.99 2.36
C LEU A 726 9.61 -22.38 3.85
N GLU A 727 10.40 -23.40 4.16
CA GLU A 727 10.79 -23.80 5.51
C GLU A 727 12.20 -23.25 5.79
N GLY A 728 12.35 -22.26 6.67
CA GLY A 728 13.71 -21.83 6.98
C GLY A 728 13.86 -20.58 7.84
N GLY A 729 14.98 -20.57 8.58
CA GLY A 729 15.61 -19.40 9.16
C GLY A 729 16.88 -19.02 8.38
N ALA A 730 16.83 -17.85 7.75
CA ALA A 730 17.88 -17.06 7.06
C ALA A 730 19.21 -17.73 6.63
N VAL A 731 19.53 -17.73 5.31
CA VAL A 731 20.90 -17.57 4.78
C VAL A 731 20.94 -16.91 3.38
N GLN A 732 21.95 -16.06 3.18
CA GLN A 732 22.33 -15.24 2.00
C GLN A 732 22.17 -15.83 0.58
N THR A 733 21.85 -14.95 -0.37
CA THR A 733 22.22 -15.08 -1.80
C THR A 733 22.79 -13.77 -2.34
N ARG A 734 23.78 -13.86 -3.27
CA ARG A 734 24.25 -12.72 -4.07
C ARG A 734 23.51 -12.71 -5.41
N GLY A 735 22.89 -11.58 -5.76
CA GLY A 735 22.49 -11.28 -7.14
C GLY A 735 21.16 -11.85 -7.63
N ALA A 736 20.10 -11.81 -6.82
CA ALA A 736 18.76 -12.21 -7.27
C ALA A 736 18.07 -11.13 -8.14
N VAL A 737 17.52 -11.59 -9.27
CA VAL A 737 17.02 -10.77 -10.40
C VAL A 737 15.55 -10.35 -10.23
N ASP A 738 14.78 -10.98 -9.31
CA ASP A 738 13.39 -10.64 -9.00
C ASP A 738 13.04 -10.84 -7.50
N PRO A 739 11.95 -10.21 -6.98
CA PRO A 739 11.65 -10.17 -5.54
C PRO A 739 11.38 -11.53 -4.90
N LEU A 740 10.65 -12.43 -5.56
CA LEU A 740 10.34 -13.74 -4.99
C LEU A 740 11.57 -14.64 -5.05
N THR A 741 12.36 -14.63 -6.13
CA THR A 741 13.66 -15.32 -6.17
C THR A 741 14.60 -14.86 -5.07
N ARG A 742 14.64 -13.54 -4.81
CA ARG A 742 15.44 -12.97 -3.71
C ARG A 742 14.96 -13.51 -2.36
N LEU A 743 13.66 -13.51 -2.14
CA LEU A 743 13.05 -13.94 -0.89
C LEU A 743 13.23 -15.44 -0.63
N LEU A 744 12.96 -16.29 -1.65
CA LEU A 744 13.19 -17.73 -1.58
C LEU A 744 14.69 -18.03 -1.41
N GLY A 745 15.56 -17.27 -2.07
CA GLY A 745 17.01 -17.36 -1.89
C GLY A 745 17.46 -17.05 -0.46
N GLN A 746 16.88 -16.02 0.17
CA GLN A 746 17.18 -15.65 1.57
C GLN A 746 16.58 -16.61 2.60
N ALA A 747 15.46 -17.26 2.29
CA ALA A 747 14.78 -18.23 3.16
C ALA A 747 15.45 -19.63 3.13
N SER A 748 16.17 -19.96 2.05
CA SER A 748 16.82 -21.26 1.86
C SER A 748 17.97 -21.50 2.85
N ALA A 749 17.76 -22.44 3.78
CA ALA A 749 18.80 -22.86 4.72
C ALA A 749 19.90 -23.70 4.01
N GLY A 750 20.96 -23.03 3.53
CA GLY A 750 22.28 -23.65 3.33
C GLY A 750 22.44 -24.70 2.22
N LYS A 751 21.49 -24.89 1.30
CA LYS A 751 21.68 -25.79 0.15
C LYS A 751 22.51 -25.10 -0.94
N ARG A 752 23.77 -25.52 -1.14
CA ARG A 752 24.59 -25.08 -2.27
C ARG A 752 24.02 -25.64 -3.58
N GLY A 753 23.85 -24.77 -4.57
CA GLY A 753 23.92 -25.15 -5.99
C GLY A 753 22.63 -25.70 -6.62
N SER A 754 21.65 -24.82 -6.88
CA SER A 754 20.88 -24.84 -8.12
C SER A 754 20.22 -23.48 -8.27
N GLY A 755 20.30 -22.84 -9.44
CA GLY A 755 19.61 -21.57 -9.67
C GLY A 755 18.12 -21.73 -9.40
N ILE A 756 17.61 -21.04 -8.36
CA ILE A 756 16.17 -21.00 -8.09
C ILE A 756 15.53 -20.30 -9.28
N THR A 757 14.76 -21.05 -10.05
CA THR A 757 14.01 -20.52 -11.19
C THR A 757 12.60 -20.25 -10.69
N THR A 758 12.25 -18.99 -10.49
CA THR A 758 10.98 -18.61 -9.88
C THR A 758 9.93 -18.34 -10.97
N PRO A 759 8.69 -18.82 -10.82
CA PRO A 759 7.59 -18.51 -11.74
C PRO A 759 7.38 -16.99 -11.86
N THR A 760 7.05 -16.51 -13.05
CA THR A 760 6.73 -15.10 -13.30
C THR A 760 5.26 -14.77 -13.02
N ASP A 761 4.42 -15.80 -12.92
CA ASP A 761 2.99 -15.69 -12.66
C ASP A 761 2.67 -16.39 -11.33
N TRP A 762 2.70 -15.61 -10.26
CA TRP A 762 2.44 -16.04 -8.89
C TRP A 762 1.61 -15.00 -8.15
N SER A 763 0.84 -15.44 -7.17
CA SER A 763 0.10 -14.54 -6.28
C SER A 763 0.27 -14.93 -4.82
N ILE A 764 0.12 -13.95 -3.93
CA ILE A 764 0.27 -14.13 -2.49
C ILE A 764 -0.96 -13.61 -1.77
N GLU A 765 -1.48 -14.43 -0.86
CA GLU A 765 -2.57 -14.09 0.04
C GLU A 765 -2.11 -14.33 1.47
N ARG A 766 -2.56 -13.48 2.40
CA ARG A 766 -2.20 -13.56 3.81
C ARG A 766 -3.47 -13.62 4.64
N LEU A 767 -3.52 -14.60 5.51
CA LEU A 767 -4.57 -14.80 6.49
C LEU A 767 -3.95 -14.58 7.88
N ASN A 768 -4.39 -13.51 8.56
CA ASN A 768 -3.96 -13.18 9.91
C ASN A 768 -5.02 -13.61 10.91
N VAL A 769 -4.62 -14.39 11.91
CA VAL A 769 -5.53 -14.90 12.94
C VAL A 769 -4.89 -14.70 14.30
N ARG A 770 -5.64 -14.21 15.27
CA ARG A 770 -5.13 -13.98 16.63
C ARG A 770 -5.30 -15.26 17.44
N SER A 771 -4.21 -15.87 17.89
CA SER A 771 -4.27 -16.94 18.89
C SER A 771 -4.33 -16.36 20.29
N VAL A 772 -5.22 -16.88 21.14
CA VAL A 772 -5.42 -16.43 22.52
C VAL A 772 -5.51 -17.62 23.48
N PRO A 773 -5.24 -17.42 24.79
CA PRO A 773 -5.51 -18.43 25.80
C PRO A 773 -6.97 -18.91 25.76
N ALA A 774 -7.22 -20.14 26.23
CA ALA A 774 -8.59 -20.60 26.43
C ALA A 774 -9.34 -19.65 27.36
N ALA A 775 -10.58 -19.29 27.01
CA ALA A 775 -11.46 -18.57 27.91
C ALA A 775 -11.60 -19.38 29.22
N ARG A 776 -11.38 -18.71 30.35
CA ARG A 776 -11.52 -19.34 31.68
C ARG A 776 -12.98 -19.58 32.03
#